data_AF-A0A461VHK8-F1
#
_entry.id   AF-A0A461VHK8-F1
#
_cell.length_a   1.000
_cell.length_b   1.000
_cell.length_c   1.000
_cell.angle_alpha   90.00
_cell.angle_beta   90.00
_cell.angle_gamma   90.00
#
_symmetry.space_group_name_H-M   'P 1'
#
loop_
_entity.id
_entity.type
_entity.pdbx_description
1 polymer ?
#
loop_
_entity_poly.entity_id
_entity_poly.type
_entity_poly.pdbx_seq_one_letter_code
_entity_poly.pdbx_strand_id
1 'polypeptide(L)'
;MAFKKLILVLTIAALFLGFKIVVAAENGSRDLASNEAIVTNFTELKTAISEDNGIDTVYLGADVELSGGIIIPATKKTFTLSGKNPATGEIHTLTETMASAGAQSSVITVNTNTGAKETTLRDINVVGKNYYGTISVYGAAKNVVQNYENVHYQGPQMIYNLNGTANFKGTNDVTIASVVSGSAAPNEVAEIKGVSVSGKLNINHASSNANSAFWFGGGTAEVNTFTVEENADVTILSNGTGMFYRSGAKPIDIDVKKNAKLAITSNNNIFRDTPGGTVKIASGADVTMTKTAGGNPLLWVADDITVSPDARFILNKTGGTGYIIQFYNATAKLDINDPRSFLITTNSNTPMFYWPYANTFNLNAQMVNYWDTVGTIDRTDLASQSFSLPNGENVTGSLTYTGTTTKILSTNAGMTPTNFNQNTARMIAMGRLEGTINPVTDADNEITGTATPNAFISISYTENGENKVLEGQSNEAGTYRIAIPNGFIKPYIKLTTTIKQDQKRITLDDITVEDVTPPSGEAVTQIIQLGDPFPDVAELVTNIYDHSDNTSGAGVTTTLQSAPDTNVFGPTEAIVRLEDKAQNYVDIRVPVFIKDDETEIQDGKALRAADFSVNVKDIIELNDAELEQFILSKSGAKAFNIETGEDLSEELKVASTNLKKETGTYAATIQIDGLTKEIAIQVTGELKFNHVPETISFETMELNQQKNIAKRNADFDLSVLDSRGSGGKFSVTATVKTPLTSTINSAHTLPNGLIFIDNTGAKKILSAEPITIFESQSASEMIVPIEWAEDQGILVEVDAAEAYVDESYETTIEWTLTDAP
;
A
#
# COMPACT_ATOMS: atom_id res chain seq x y z
N MET A 1 15.94 -10.04 -34.55
CA MET A 1 15.31 -8.94 -33.76
C MET A 1 15.02 -9.28 -32.29
N ALA A 2 15.18 -10.52 -31.82
CA ALA A 2 14.94 -10.87 -30.41
C ALA A 2 16.14 -10.61 -29.46
N PHE A 3 17.38 -10.59 -29.97
CA PHE A 3 18.60 -10.45 -29.15
C PHE A 3 18.88 -9.02 -28.65
N LYS A 4 18.32 -7.97 -29.27
CA LYS A 4 18.51 -6.57 -28.84
C LYS A 4 17.60 -6.16 -27.68
N LYS A 5 16.50 -6.89 -27.41
CA LYS A 5 15.60 -6.58 -26.29
C LYS A 5 16.07 -7.15 -24.95
N LEU A 6 16.92 -8.18 -24.95
CA LEU A 6 17.42 -8.80 -23.71
C LEU A 6 18.51 -7.94 -23.02
N ILE A 7 19.31 -7.19 -23.79
CA ILE A 7 20.38 -6.32 -23.26
C ILE A 7 19.80 -5.07 -22.57
N LEU A 8 18.66 -4.55 -23.03
CA LEU A 8 17.99 -3.38 -22.45
C LEU A 8 17.31 -3.70 -21.10
N VAL A 9 16.87 -4.94 -20.90
CA VAL A 9 16.24 -5.38 -19.64
C VAL A 9 17.27 -5.68 -18.55
N LEU A 10 18.48 -6.12 -18.92
CA LEU A 10 19.58 -6.36 -17.97
C LEU A 10 20.30 -5.09 -17.51
N THR A 11 20.30 -4.02 -18.30
CA THR A 11 20.91 -2.73 -17.92
C THR A 11 20.06 -1.95 -16.92
N ILE A 12 18.74 -2.09 -16.96
CA ILE A 12 17.82 -1.43 -16.01
C ILE A 12 17.82 -2.15 -14.64
N ALA A 13 18.03 -3.47 -14.61
CA ALA A 13 18.13 -4.22 -13.35
C ALA A 13 19.46 -3.99 -12.59
N ALA A 14 20.55 -3.68 -13.30
CA ALA A 14 21.87 -3.46 -12.69
C ALA A 14 21.99 -2.11 -11.96
N LEU A 15 21.16 -1.12 -12.32
CA LEU A 15 21.14 0.20 -11.65
C LEU A 15 20.53 0.15 -10.23
N PHE A 16 19.78 -0.90 -9.88
CA PHE A 16 19.05 -0.97 -8.60
C PHE A 16 19.64 -1.93 -7.55
N LEU A 17 20.65 -2.74 -7.89
CA LEU A 17 21.13 -3.83 -7.01
C LEU A 17 22.65 -3.86 -6.75
N GLY A 18 23.40 -2.82 -7.12
CA GLY A 18 24.81 -2.69 -6.70
C GLY A 18 25.77 -3.79 -7.18
N PHE A 19 25.37 -4.61 -8.17
CA PHE A 19 26.25 -5.61 -8.76
C PHE A 19 27.17 -4.96 -9.79
N LYS A 20 28.48 -5.06 -9.57
CA LYS A 20 29.50 -4.81 -10.58
C LYS A 20 29.31 -5.81 -11.73
N ILE A 21 28.68 -5.39 -12.81
CA ILE A 21 28.82 -6.07 -14.09
C ILE A 21 30.23 -5.78 -14.59
N VAL A 22 31.13 -6.75 -14.41
CA VAL A 22 32.37 -6.81 -15.19
C VAL A 22 31.95 -7.19 -16.60
N VAL A 23 31.74 -6.18 -17.45
CA VAL A 23 31.73 -6.40 -18.89
C VAL A 23 33.15 -6.82 -19.23
N ALA A 24 33.33 -8.08 -19.61
CA ALA A 24 34.58 -8.53 -20.19
C ALA A 24 34.88 -7.61 -21.38
N ALA A 25 35.97 -6.86 -21.28
CA ALA A 25 36.48 -6.06 -22.38
C ALA A 25 36.68 -7.01 -23.57
N GLU A 26 35.89 -6.84 -24.63
CA GLU A 26 36.32 -7.28 -25.95
C GLU A 26 37.62 -6.53 -26.24
N ASN A 27 38.76 -7.19 -26.00
CA ASN A 27 40.07 -6.81 -26.49
C ASN A 27 40.12 -6.96 -28.03
N GLY A 28 39.16 -6.34 -28.71
CA GLY A 28 39.24 -6.10 -30.13
C GLY A 28 40.10 -4.86 -30.33
N SER A 29 41.37 -5.05 -30.69
CA SER A 29 42.17 -4.02 -31.33
C SER A 29 41.32 -3.40 -32.45
N ARG A 30 40.76 -2.21 -32.23
CA ARG A 30 40.15 -1.48 -33.33
C ARG A 30 41.29 -1.09 -34.26
N ASP A 31 41.29 -1.65 -35.47
CA ASP A 31 42.17 -1.15 -36.52
C ASP A 31 41.88 0.34 -36.71
N LEU A 32 42.88 1.17 -36.42
CA LEU A 32 42.81 2.62 -36.63
C LEU A 32 42.56 2.88 -38.11
N ALA A 33 41.72 3.87 -38.40
CA ALA A 33 41.58 4.34 -39.78
C ALA A 33 42.92 4.95 -40.26
N SER A 34 43.09 5.04 -41.59
CA SER A 34 44.34 5.55 -42.17
C SER A 34 44.68 7.00 -41.80
N ASN A 35 43.69 7.76 -41.31
CA ASN A 35 43.81 9.13 -40.82
C ASN A 35 43.91 9.24 -39.29
N GLU A 36 44.04 8.11 -38.58
CA GLU A 36 44.08 8.02 -37.13
C GLU A 36 45.45 7.54 -36.62
N ALA A 37 45.93 8.09 -35.49
CA ALA A 37 47.16 7.64 -34.83
C ALA A 37 46.99 7.59 -33.31
N ILE A 38 47.61 6.60 -32.63
CA ILE A 38 47.78 6.57 -31.17
C ILE A 38 49.20 7.03 -30.85
N VAL A 39 49.34 7.93 -29.88
CA VAL A 39 50.63 8.49 -29.44
C VAL A 39 50.80 8.36 -27.93
N THR A 40 52.02 8.07 -27.48
CA THR A 40 52.35 7.79 -26.07
C THR A 40 53.36 8.77 -25.48
N ASN A 41 53.91 9.68 -26.29
CA ASN A 41 54.90 10.67 -25.88
C ASN A 41 54.89 11.89 -26.81
N PHE A 42 55.63 12.93 -26.43
CA PHE A 42 55.70 14.20 -27.18
C PHE A 42 56.20 14.05 -28.62
N THR A 43 57.20 13.19 -28.86
CA THR A 43 57.78 13.02 -30.20
C THR A 43 56.74 12.45 -31.15
N GLU A 44 56.03 11.40 -30.73
CA GLU A 44 54.93 10.80 -31.50
C GLU A 44 53.79 11.79 -31.73
N LEU A 45 53.38 12.53 -30.70
CA LEU A 45 52.37 13.58 -30.81
C LEU A 45 52.77 14.65 -31.85
N LYS A 46 54.01 15.13 -31.78
CA LYS A 46 54.54 16.14 -32.71
C LYS A 46 54.58 15.64 -34.15
N THR A 47 55.07 14.43 -34.38
CA THR A 47 55.09 13.80 -35.71
C THR A 47 53.68 13.63 -36.25
N ALA A 48 52.76 13.07 -35.46
CA ALA A 48 51.38 12.85 -35.87
C ALA A 48 50.68 14.15 -36.30
N ILE A 49 50.93 15.26 -35.59
CA ILE A 49 50.27 16.55 -35.86
C ILE A 49 50.96 17.34 -36.99
N SER A 50 52.29 17.50 -36.94
CA SER A 50 53.00 18.52 -37.76
C SER A 50 53.34 18.07 -39.19
N GLU A 51 53.36 16.77 -39.45
CA GLU A 51 53.68 16.22 -40.77
C GLU A 51 52.45 16.12 -41.69
N ASP A 52 52.69 16.15 -42.99
CA ASP A 52 51.68 15.90 -44.02
C ASP A 52 51.53 14.38 -44.25
N ASN A 53 51.03 13.69 -43.22
CA ASN A 53 50.98 12.24 -43.11
C ASN A 53 49.56 11.66 -43.25
N GLY A 54 48.58 12.48 -43.63
CA GLY A 54 47.18 12.08 -43.73
C GLY A 54 46.46 11.91 -42.38
N ILE A 55 47.13 12.10 -41.25
CA ILE A 55 46.54 11.97 -39.91
C ILE A 55 45.83 13.27 -39.51
N ASP A 56 44.52 13.21 -39.31
CA ASP A 56 43.73 14.33 -38.78
C ASP A 56 43.19 14.07 -37.37
N THR A 57 43.30 12.83 -36.87
CA THR A 57 42.78 12.41 -35.58
C THR A 57 43.87 11.71 -34.78
N VAL A 58 44.19 12.24 -33.60
CA VAL A 58 45.21 11.72 -32.70
C VAL A 58 44.57 11.28 -31.39
N TYR A 59 44.91 10.08 -30.94
CA TYR A 59 44.50 9.52 -29.65
C TYR A 59 45.71 9.44 -28.71
N LEU A 60 45.55 9.83 -27.46
CA LEU A 60 46.56 9.54 -26.43
C LEU A 60 46.45 8.07 -26.02
N GLY A 61 47.59 7.38 -25.98
CA GLY A 61 47.73 6.01 -25.46
C GLY A 61 48.42 5.94 -24.10
N ALA A 62 48.87 7.08 -23.59
CA ALA A 62 49.44 7.30 -22.27
C ALA A 62 49.29 8.79 -21.91
N ASP A 63 49.59 9.17 -20.67
CA ASP A 63 49.75 10.59 -20.32
C ASP A 63 50.93 11.18 -21.09
N VAL A 64 50.74 12.38 -21.67
CA VAL A 64 51.73 13.02 -22.53
C VAL A 64 52.07 14.42 -22.02
N GLU A 65 53.37 14.71 -21.93
CA GLU A 65 53.86 16.06 -21.70
C GLU A 65 53.95 16.83 -23.03
N LEU A 66 53.26 17.96 -23.14
CA LEU A 66 53.46 18.92 -24.22
C LEU A 66 54.68 19.80 -23.86
N SER A 67 55.86 19.38 -24.30
CA SER A 67 57.13 20.05 -23.96
C SER A 67 57.56 21.15 -24.93
N GLY A 68 56.78 21.40 -26.00
CA GLY A 68 57.04 22.46 -26.97
C GLY A 68 55.92 22.59 -28.01
N GLY A 69 56.04 23.61 -28.87
CA GLY A 69 55.00 23.93 -29.83
C GLY A 69 54.92 23.00 -31.04
N ILE A 70 53.71 22.87 -31.58
CA ILE A 70 53.38 21.99 -32.71
C ILE A 70 52.45 22.74 -33.66
N ILE A 71 52.86 22.96 -34.90
CA ILE A 71 52.02 23.64 -35.91
C ILE A 71 51.14 22.60 -36.59
N ILE A 72 49.82 22.83 -36.63
CA ILE A 72 48.91 22.08 -37.49
C ILE A 72 49.09 22.61 -38.93
N PRO A 73 49.58 21.79 -39.88
CA PRO A 73 49.88 22.24 -41.23
C PRO A 73 48.60 22.64 -41.98
N ALA A 74 48.71 23.58 -42.92
CA ALA A 74 47.57 24.10 -43.66
C ALA A 74 46.88 23.04 -44.57
N THR A 75 47.51 21.88 -44.79
CA THR A 75 46.93 20.75 -45.50
C THR A 75 45.83 20.07 -44.68
N LYS A 76 45.91 20.09 -43.34
CA LYS A 76 44.87 19.57 -42.43
C LYS A 76 43.75 20.60 -42.28
N LYS A 77 42.57 20.30 -42.83
CA LYS A 77 41.39 21.19 -42.82
C LYS A 77 40.56 21.06 -41.54
N THR A 78 40.72 19.95 -40.84
CA THR A 78 40.17 19.67 -39.53
C THR A 78 41.25 18.99 -38.71
N PHE A 79 41.12 19.01 -37.39
CA PHE A 79 42.03 18.29 -36.51
C PHE A 79 41.33 17.86 -35.22
N THR A 80 41.53 16.62 -34.78
CA THR A 80 41.00 16.09 -33.51
C THR A 80 42.12 15.56 -32.64
N LEU A 81 42.14 15.99 -31.38
CA LEU A 81 42.94 15.39 -30.32
C LEU A 81 42.00 14.77 -29.28
N SER A 82 42.13 13.46 -29.09
CA SER A 82 41.35 12.67 -28.16
C SER A 82 42.25 12.13 -27.05
N GLY A 83 41.87 12.33 -25.79
CA GLY A 83 42.59 11.74 -24.65
C GLY A 83 42.25 10.26 -24.46
N LYS A 84 41.15 9.80 -25.05
CA LYS A 84 40.68 8.42 -24.95
C LYS A 84 41.44 7.48 -25.87
N ASN A 85 42.12 6.49 -25.30
CA ASN A 85 42.73 5.41 -26.06
C ASN A 85 41.62 4.51 -26.65
N PRO A 86 41.51 4.34 -27.98
CA PRO A 86 40.43 3.57 -28.59
C PRO A 86 40.56 2.06 -28.36
N ALA A 87 41.74 1.56 -27.97
CA ALA A 87 41.97 0.15 -27.68
C ALA A 87 41.62 -0.22 -26.24
N THR A 88 41.87 0.66 -25.27
CA THR A 88 41.64 0.39 -23.84
C THR A 88 40.41 1.09 -23.28
N GLY A 89 39.95 2.16 -23.93
CA GLY A 89 38.90 3.05 -23.43
C GLY A 89 39.35 4.01 -22.34
N GLU A 90 40.61 3.97 -21.91
CA GLU A 90 41.20 4.83 -20.87
C GLU A 90 41.33 6.28 -21.35
N ILE A 91 41.06 7.25 -20.48
CA ILE A 91 41.20 8.69 -20.74
C ILE A 91 42.51 9.18 -20.12
N HIS A 92 43.42 9.67 -20.96
CA HIS A 92 44.73 10.16 -20.57
C HIS A 92 44.80 11.68 -20.44
N THR A 93 45.89 12.15 -19.84
CA THR A 93 46.17 13.55 -19.53
C THR A 93 47.22 14.13 -20.48
N LEU A 94 46.94 15.32 -21.01
CA LEU A 94 47.94 16.16 -21.66
C LEU A 94 48.40 17.24 -20.66
N THR A 95 49.68 17.23 -20.30
CA THR A 95 50.27 18.19 -19.37
C THR A 95 51.22 19.15 -20.09
N GLU A 96 50.95 20.45 -20.00
CA GLU A 96 51.81 21.48 -20.58
C GLU A 96 53.06 21.71 -19.72
N THR A 97 54.26 21.47 -20.26
CA THR A 97 55.53 21.59 -19.51
C THR A 97 56.47 22.67 -20.04
N MET A 98 56.19 23.23 -21.23
CA MET A 98 56.89 24.38 -21.82
C MET A 98 56.86 25.64 -20.93
N ALA A 99 57.61 26.68 -21.32
CA ALA A 99 57.61 27.96 -20.60
C ALA A 99 56.24 28.66 -20.70
N SER A 100 55.69 29.09 -19.57
CA SER A 100 54.35 29.70 -19.46
C SER A 100 54.22 31.11 -20.06
N ALA A 101 55.32 31.89 -19.99
CA ALA A 101 55.44 33.21 -20.63
C ALA A 101 55.94 33.11 -22.09
N GLY A 102 55.93 31.91 -22.67
CA GLY A 102 56.37 31.66 -24.04
C GLY A 102 55.48 32.34 -25.08
N ALA A 103 55.97 32.45 -26.32
CA ALA A 103 55.15 32.90 -27.43
C ALA A 103 54.00 31.92 -27.72
N GLN A 104 52.97 32.38 -28.43
CA GLN A 104 51.86 31.54 -28.92
C GLN A 104 52.34 30.26 -29.64
N SER A 105 53.54 30.30 -30.24
CA SER A 105 54.20 29.16 -30.89
C SER A 105 54.72 28.09 -29.92
N SER A 106 54.44 28.17 -28.62
CA SER A 106 54.86 27.21 -27.60
C SER A 106 53.87 26.06 -27.38
N VAL A 107 52.65 26.18 -27.92
CA VAL A 107 51.56 25.19 -27.83
C VAL A 107 51.22 24.59 -29.19
N ILE A 108 50.12 23.85 -29.30
CA ILE A 108 49.60 23.40 -30.60
C ILE A 108 48.94 24.60 -31.29
N THR A 109 49.24 24.87 -32.57
CA THR A 109 48.79 26.10 -33.21
C THR A 109 48.16 25.93 -34.60
N VAL A 110 47.13 26.74 -34.88
CA VAL A 110 46.58 26.98 -36.22
C VAL A 110 47.01 28.38 -36.67
N ASN A 111 47.90 28.46 -37.66
CA ASN A 111 48.61 29.71 -37.97
C ASN A 111 48.06 30.48 -39.19
N THR A 112 47.35 29.81 -40.10
CA THR A 112 47.00 30.38 -41.41
C THR A 112 45.50 30.31 -41.68
N ASN A 113 44.99 31.28 -42.45
CA ASN A 113 43.57 31.31 -42.80
C ASN A 113 43.14 30.17 -43.74
N THR A 114 44.06 29.54 -44.45
CA THR A 114 43.79 28.41 -45.35
C THR A 114 43.90 27.05 -44.65
N GLY A 115 44.35 27.01 -43.39
CA GLY A 115 44.50 25.78 -42.60
C GLY A 115 43.19 25.31 -41.97
N ALA A 116 43.30 24.65 -40.81
CA ALA A 116 42.18 24.04 -40.12
C ALA A 116 41.06 25.06 -39.82
N LYS A 117 39.82 24.68 -40.11
CA LYS A 117 38.61 25.45 -39.76
C LYS A 117 37.85 24.88 -38.58
N GLU A 118 38.22 23.67 -38.18
CA GLU A 118 37.64 23.01 -37.03
C GLU A 118 38.74 22.27 -36.27
N THR A 119 38.79 22.46 -34.96
CA THR A 119 39.65 21.68 -34.07
C THR A 119 38.80 21.08 -32.95
N THR A 120 38.97 19.81 -32.65
CA THR A 120 38.22 19.12 -31.60
C THR A 120 39.18 18.61 -30.54
N LEU A 121 38.89 18.93 -29.28
CA LEU A 121 39.53 18.37 -28.11
C LEU A 121 38.46 17.54 -27.38
N ARG A 122 38.68 16.23 -27.23
CA ARG A 122 37.65 15.34 -26.66
C ARG A 122 38.17 14.27 -25.72
N ASP A 123 37.31 13.88 -24.78
CA ASP A 123 37.53 12.79 -23.81
C ASP A 123 38.96 12.85 -23.25
N ILE A 124 39.33 13.99 -22.64
CA ILE A 124 40.72 14.28 -22.28
C ILE A 124 40.80 15.13 -21.01
N ASN A 125 41.83 14.84 -20.21
CA ASN A 125 42.25 15.71 -19.12
C ASN A 125 43.37 16.63 -19.62
N VAL A 126 43.29 17.92 -19.30
CA VAL A 126 44.32 18.90 -19.65
C VAL A 126 44.80 19.63 -18.41
N VAL A 127 46.11 19.60 -18.21
CA VAL A 127 46.81 20.43 -17.22
C VAL A 127 47.55 21.53 -17.96
N GLY A 128 46.93 22.70 -18.02
CA GLY A 128 47.44 23.88 -18.71
C GLY A 128 48.49 24.65 -17.91
N LYS A 129 49.38 25.34 -18.62
CA LYS A 129 50.49 26.10 -18.06
C LYS A 129 50.61 27.52 -18.63
N ASN A 130 50.00 27.82 -19.78
CA ASN A 130 50.21 29.06 -20.53
C ASN A 130 48.90 29.86 -20.78
N TYR A 131 49.02 31.07 -21.38
CA TYR A 131 47.88 31.97 -21.67
C TYR A 131 47.22 31.73 -23.05
N TYR A 132 47.78 30.90 -23.92
CA TYR A 132 47.31 30.75 -25.31
C TYR A 132 46.42 29.52 -25.52
N GLY A 133 46.00 28.84 -24.45
CA GLY A 133 45.23 27.60 -24.55
C GLY A 133 46.04 26.42 -25.10
N THR A 134 45.42 25.24 -25.12
CA THR A 134 46.09 24.01 -25.55
C THR A 134 46.22 23.91 -27.07
N ILE A 135 45.17 24.32 -27.79
CA ILE A 135 45.20 24.54 -29.23
C ILE A 135 44.92 26.02 -29.48
N SER A 136 45.97 26.76 -29.78
CA SER A 136 45.90 28.20 -30.01
C SER A 136 45.62 28.54 -31.47
N VAL A 137 44.75 29.50 -31.73
CA VAL A 137 44.45 30.02 -33.07
C VAL A 137 45.04 31.41 -33.24
N TYR A 138 45.91 31.57 -34.24
CA TYR A 138 46.52 32.87 -34.53
C TYR A 138 45.50 33.81 -35.13
N GLY A 139 45.65 35.12 -34.92
CA GLY A 139 44.74 36.13 -35.48
C GLY A 139 44.59 36.09 -37.01
N ALA A 140 45.61 35.56 -37.72
CA ALA A 140 45.55 35.34 -39.17
C ALA A 140 44.57 34.22 -39.58
N ALA A 141 44.29 33.25 -38.71
CA ALA A 141 43.32 32.18 -38.92
C ALA A 141 41.93 32.65 -38.43
N LYS A 142 41.03 32.95 -39.38
CA LYS A 142 39.68 33.45 -39.07
C LYS A 142 38.64 32.35 -39.12
N ASN A 143 37.56 32.51 -38.35
CA ASN A 143 36.40 31.63 -38.35
C ASN A 143 36.75 30.16 -38.05
N VAL A 144 37.72 29.93 -37.16
CA VAL A 144 38.04 28.58 -36.67
C VAL A 144 37.04 28.23 -35.57
N VAL A 145 36.43 27.05 -35.67
CA VAL A 145 35.55 26.51 -34.63
C VAL A 145 36.36 25.56 -33.76
N GLN A 146 36.33 25.75 -32.44
CA GLN A 146 36.96 24.83 -31.48
C GLN A 146 35.87 24.07 -30.73
N ASN A 147 35.85 22.74 -30.87
CA ASN A 147 34.93 21.89 -30.14
C ASN A 147 35.62 21.29 -28.92
N TYR A 148 34.94 21.33 -27.79
CA TYR A 148 35.35 20.70 -26.54
C TYR A 148 34.26 19.71 -26.14
N GLU A 149 34.61 18.42 -26.13
CA GLU A 149 33.67 17.32 -25.90
C GLU A 149 34.17 16.43 -24.75
N ASN A 150 33.53 16.47 -23.57
CA ASN A 150 34.00 15.73 -22.39
C ASN A 150 35.43 16.11 -21.94
N VAL A 151 35.72 17.40 -21.82
CA VAL A 151 37.04 17.91 -21.44
C VAL A 151 37.07 18.32 -19.97
N HIS A 152 38.07 17.82 -19.24
CA HIS A 152 38.42 18.32 -17.91
C HIS A 152 39.69 19.16 -18.00
N TYR A 153 39.54 20.48 -17.92
CA TYR A 153 40.63 21.44 -18.02
C TYR A 153 40.95 22.05 -16.66
N GLN A 154 42.23 22.08 -16.31
CA GLN A 154 42.75 22.87 -15.19
C GLN A 154 43.98 23.64 -15.64
N GLY A 155 43.95 24.97 -15.59
CA GLY A 155 45.09 25.77 -16.01
C GLY A 155 44.79 27.28 -16.11
N PRO A 156 45.75 28.09 -16.57
CA PRO A 156 45.61 29.54 -16.54
C PRO A 156 44.62 30.12 -17.56
N GLN A 157 44.53 29.51 -18.75
CA GLN A 157 43.62 29.89 -19.83
C GLN A 157 43.45 28.75 -20.83
N MET A 158 42.20 28.38 -21.12
CA MET A 158 41.87 27.20 -21.94
C MET A 158 41.87 27.51 -23.43
N ILE A 159 41.40 28.70 -23.82
CA ILE A 159 41.06 29.02 -25.21
C ILE A 159 41.71 30.34 -25.64
N TYR A 160 42.33 30.31 -26.82
CA TYR A 160 42.76 31.50 -27.55
C TYR A 160 42.35 31.38 -29.03
N ASN A 161 41.27 32.06 -29.40
CA ASN A 161 40.68 32.05 -30.74
C ASN A 161 39.85 33.32 -31.00
N LEU A 162 40.53 34.48 -30.98
CA LEU A 162 39.92 35.82 -31.06
C LEU A 162 38.92 36.03 -32.21
N ASN A 163 39.07 35.32 -33.34
CA ASN A 163 38.26 35.47 -34.55
C ASN A 163 37.35 34.27 -34.83
N GLY A 164 37.19 33.35 -33.87
CA GLY A 164 36.47 32.10 -34.04
C GLY A 164 35.56 31.78 -32.85
N THR A 165 34.92 30.62 -32.88
CA THR A 165 33.92 30.23 -31.88
C THR A 165 34.34 28.97 -31.13
N ALA A 166 33.77 28.79 -29.94
CA ALA A 166 33.95 27.58 -29.15
C ALA A 166 32.60 26.90 -28.91
N ASN A 167 32.55 25.59 -29.11
CA ASN A 167 31.39 24.75 -28.84
C ASN A 167 31.70 23.76 -27.72
N PHE A 168 30.88 23.74 -26.68
CA PHE A 168 30.98 22.74 -25.60
C PHE A 168 29.87 21.70 -25.75
N LYS A 169 30.25 20.42 -25.81
CA LYS A 169 29.34 19.26 -25.87
C LYS A 169 29.70 18.23 -24.81
N GLY A 170 28.75 17.35 -24.46
CA GLY A 170 28.99 16.38 -23.39
C GLY A 170 29.16 17.07 -22.04
N THR A 171 30.04 16.57 -21.16
CA THR A 171 30.29 17.17 -19.83
C THR A 171 31.67 17.80 -19.76
N ASN A 172 31.74 19.13 -19.64
CA ASN A 172 33.00 19.85 -19.57
C ASN A 172 33.17 20.52 -18.21
N ASP A 173 34.35 20.37 -17.64
CA ASP A 173 34.74 20.94 -16.35
C ASP A 173 35.98 21.81 -16.55
N VAL A 174 35.88 23.10 -16.24
CA VAL A 174 36.92 24.09 -16.50
C VAL A 174 37.28 24.79 -15.20
N THR A 175 38.52 24.62 -14.74
CA THR A 175 39.06 25.32 -13.58
C THR A 175 40.21 26.24 -13.98
N ILE A 176 40.06 27.52 -13.68
CA ILE A 176 41.09 28.52 -13.96
C ILE A 176 42.01 28.68 -12.75
N ALA A 177 43.23 28.14 -12.87
CA ALA A 177 44.19 28.03 -11.77
C ALA A 177 45.64 27.91 -12.27
N SER A 178 46.60 28.17 -11.38
CA SER A 178 48.01 27.81 -11.60
C SER A 178 48.24 26.42 -11.02
N VAL A 179 48.34 25.41 -11.87
CA VAL A 179 48.32 23.99 -11.46
C VAL A 179 49.72 23.39 -11.36
N VAL A 180 50.63 23.76 -12.27
CA VAL A 180 51.99 23.22 -12.34
C VAL A 180 53.04 24.28 -12.06
N SER A 181 54.25 23.86 -11.70
CA SER A 181 55.34 24.79 -11.39
C SER A 181 55.65 25.71 -12.57
N GLY A 182 55.69 27.01 -12.29
CA GLY A 182 55.90 28.05 -13.29
C GLY A 182 54.71 28.26 -14.22
N SER A 183 53.49 27.79 -13.92
CA SER A 183 52.28 28.20 -14.63
C SER A 183 52.15 29.72 -14.68
N ALA A 184 51.55 30.19 -15.76
CA ALA A 184 51.00 31.53 -15.86
C ALA A 184 50.00 31.79 -14.71
N ALA A 185 49.79 33.07 -14.38
CA ALA A 185 48.79 33.44 -13.39
C ALA A 185 47.38 33.08 -13.90
N PRO A 186 46.43 32.68 -13.04
CA PRO A 186 45.07 32.38 -13.48
C PRO A 186 44.45 33.61 -14.15
N ASN A 187 44.02 33.48 -15.40
CA ASN A 187 43.67 34.63 -16.23
C ASN A 187 42.18 34.67 -16.58
N GLU A 188 41.78 33.83 -17.53
CA GLU A 188 40.44 33.77 -18.12
C GLU A 188 40.18 32.39 -18.69
N VAL A 189 38.93 32.06 -19.01
CA VAL A 189 38.58 30.82 -19.72
C VAL A 189 38.96 30.92 -21.18
N ALA A 190 38.57 32.02 -21.82
CA ALA A 190 38.66 32.13 -23.26
C ALA A 190 38.82 33.55 -23.79
N GLU A 191 39.73 33.69 -24.73
CA GLU A 191 39.74 34.76 -25.72
C GLU A 191 39.05 34.26 -27.00
N ILE A 192 37.88 34.79 -27.34
CA ILE A 192 36.98 34.17 -28.33
C ILE A 192 36.07 35.17 -29.04
N LYS A 193 35.38 34.80 -30.13
CA LYS A 193 34.30 35.61 -30.73
C LYS A 193 32.91 35.19 -30.25
N GLY A 194 32.69 33.91 -29.97
CA GLY A 194 31.38 33.36 -29.61
C GLY A 194 31.49 32.02 -28.90
N VAL A 195 30.55 31.74 -28.01
CA VAL A 195 30.48 30.48 -27.26
C VAL A 195 29.08 29.88 -27.43
N SER A 196 29.02 28.58 -27.71
CA SER A 196 27.79 27.79 -27.69
C SER A 196 27.97 26.57 -26.79
N VAL A 197 26.97 26.25 -25.98
CA VAL A 197 26.99 25.11 -25.05
C VAL A 197 25.76 24.24 -25.26
N SER A 198 25.96 22.97 -25.63
CA SER A 198 24.87 22.01 -25.90
C SER A 198 24.82 20.81 -24.94
N GLY A 199 25.71 20.80 -23.95
CA GLY A 199 25.76 19.78 -22.90
C GLY A 199 25.89 20.41 -21.51
N LYS A 200 26.65 19.77 -20.64
CA LYS A 200 27.01 20.30 -19.33
C LYS A 200 28.31 21.07 -19.37
N LEU A 201 28.34 22.27 -18.79
CA LEU A 201 29.55 23.08 -18.63
C LEU A 201 29.64 23.65 -17.22
N ASN A 202 30.68 23.27 -16.49
CA ASN A 202 31.00 23.85 -15.18
C ASN A 202 32.28 24.70 -15.30
N ILE A 203 32.19 25.98 -14.95
CA ILE A 203 33.34 26.90 -14.95
C ILE A 203 33.60 27.38 -13.54
N ASN A 204 34.82 27.16 -13.08
CA ASN A 204 35.35 27.68 -11.82
C ASN A 204 36.45 28.71 -12.09
N HIS A 205 36.08 29.99 -12.10
CA HIS A 205 36.99 31.14 -12.18
C HIS A 205 36.92 31.96 -10.89
N ALA A 206 37.39 31.34 -9.80
CA ALA A 206 37.19 31.84 -8.43
C ALA A 206 38.13 32.98 -8.01
N SER A 207 39.20 33.26 -8.75
CA SER A 207 40.19 34.29 -8.38
C SER A 207 39.62 35.70 -8.55
N SER A 208 39.60 36.48 -7.46
CA SER A 208 39.09 37.86 -7.48
C SER A 208 40.01 38.87 -8.18
N ASN A 209 41.28 38.52 -8.37
CA ASN A 209 42.27 39.36 -9.04
C ASN A 209 42.48 38.96 -10.52
N ALA A 210 41.77 37.94 -11.00
CA ALA A 210 41.85 37.51 -12.38
C ALA A 210 41.05 38.45 -13.31
N ASN A 211 41.31 38.33 -14.61
CA ASN A 211 40.59 39.07 -15.65
C ASN A 211 39.12 38.61 -15.74
N SER A 212 38.41 39.00 -16.81
CA SER A 212 37.06 38.49 -17.03
C SER A 212 37.10 37.02 -17.43
N ALA A 213 36.06 36.22 -17.12
CA ALA A 213 36.03 34.81 -17.51
C ALA A 213 36.15 34.63 -19.03
N PHE A 214 35.58 35.53 -19.81
CA PHE A 214 35.71 35.55 -21.26
C PHE A 214 36.10 36.94 -21.74
N TRP A 215 37.08 36.99 -22.63
CA TRP A 215 37.33 38.15 -23.47
C TRP A 215 36.83 37.89 -24.89
N PHE A 216 35.84 38.67 -25.29
CA PHE A 216 35.33 38.70 -26.64
C PHE A 216 36.17 39.65 -27.52
N GLY A 217 36.96 39.04 -28.42
CA GLY A 217 38.10 39.61 -29.14
C GLY A 217 37.82 40.51 -30.35
N GLY A 218 38.91 41.07 -30.89
CA GLY A 218 38.96 42.32 -31.66
C GLY A 218 38.46 42.32 -33.11
N GLY A 219 37.50 43.21 -33.39
CA GLY A 219 37.27 43.75 -34.74
C GLY A 219 36.35 42.95 -35.65
N THR A 220 35.33 42.27 -35.12
CA THR A 220 34.29 41.66 -35.96
C THR A 220 33.15 42.65 -36.24
N ALA A 221 32.68 42.70 -37.50
CA ALA A 221 31.45 43.43 -37.85
C ALA A 221 30.19 42.76 -37.27
N GLU A 222 30.33 41.53 -36.78
CA GLU A 222 29.29 40.66 -36.24
C GLU A 222 29.22 40.75 -34.70
N VAL A 223 28.04 40.40 -34.18
CA VAL A 223 27.73 40.38 -32.75
C VAL A 223 28.45 39.22 -32.06
N ASN A 224 28.95 39.45 -30.85
CA ASN A 224 29.52 38.41 -30.00
C ASN A 224 28.37 37.73 -29.23
N THR A 225 28.43 36.42 -29.08
CA THR A 225 27.32 35.66 -28.47
C THR A 225 27.81 34.68 -27.42
N PHE A 226 27.03 34.56 -26.35
CA PHE A 226 27.09 33.47 -25.40
C PHE A 226 25.74 32.74 -25.43
N THR A 227 25.72 31.57 -26.04
CA THR A 227 24.50 30.78 -26.26
C THR A 227 24.53 29.53 -25.39
N VAL A 228 23.47 29.34 -24.61
CA VAL A 228 23.19 28.08 -23.92
C VAL A 228 22.08 27.38 -24.71
N GLU A 229 22.42 26.33 -25.42
CA GLU A 229 21.52 25.61 -26.33
C GLU A 229 20.43 24.85 -25.58
N GLU A 230 19.43 24.36 -26.31
CA GLU A 230 18.25 23.70 -25.75
C GLU A 230 18.66 22.49 -24.87
N ASN A 231 18.06 22.41 -23.68
CA ASN A 231 18.34 21.40 -22.64
C ASN A 231 19.79 21.37 -22.09
N ALA A 232 20.66 22.33 -22.42
CA ALA A 232 22.00 22.41 -21.86
C ALA A 232 21.97 22.82 -20.37
N ASP A 233 23.05 22.51 -19.64
CA ASP A 233 23.18 22.77 -18.18
C ASP A 233 24.51 23.46 -17.87
N VAL A 234 24.47 24.73 -17.51
CA VAL A 234 25.65 25.57 -17.39
C VAL A 234 25.74 26.21 -16.01
N THR A 235 26.87 26.00 -15.34
CA THR A 235 27.19 26.65 -14.06
C THR A 235 28.51 27.40 -14.16
N ILE A 236 28.51 28.68 -13.77
CA ILE A 236 29.67 29.56 -13.89
C ILE A 236 29.87 30.33 -12.59
N LEU A 237 31.04 30.13 -11.97
CA LEU A 237 31.58 31.00 -10.94
C LEU A 237 32.59 31.96 -11.58
N SER A 238 32.28 33.25 -11.59
CA SER A 238 33.10 34.32 -12.18
C SER A 238 33.42 35.39 -11.13
N ASN A 239 34.45 35.16 -10.33
CA ASN A 239 34.85 36.10 -9.28
C ASN A 239 35.85 37.16 -9.74
N GLY A 240 36.40 37.04 -10.95
CA GLY A 240 37.31 38.04 -11.52
C GLY A 240 36.65 39.39 -11.77
N THR A 241 37.34 40.26 -12.52
CA THR A 241 36.81 41.58 -12.89
C THR A 241 35.70 41.47 -13.94
N GLY A 242 34.52 41.02 -13.53
CA GLY A 242 33.38 40.74 -14.37
C GLY A 242 33.48 39.44 -15.18
N MET A 243 32.41 39.07 -15.89
CA MET A 243 32.37 37.79 -16.64
C MET A 243 32.79 37.95 -18.10
N PHE A 244 32.33 39.01 -18.74
CA PHE A 244 32.51 39.28 -20.15
C PHE A 244 33.19 40.62 -20.36
N TYR A 245 34.38 40.58 -20.93
CA TYR A 245 35.07 41.75 -21.47
C TYR A 245 34.98 41.74 -22.99
N ARG A 246 34.94 42.91 -23.63
CA ARG A 246 35.08 43.02 -25.09
C ARG A 246 35.95 44.19 -25.49
N SER A 247 36.66 44.05 -26.60
CA SER A 247 37.39 45.15 -27.24
C SER A 247 36.70 45.67 -28.53
N GLY A 248 35.77 44.89 -29.11
CA GLY A 248 34.99 45.29 -30.28
C GLY A 248 33.81 46.21 -29.98
N ALA A 249 33.29 46.90 -31.02
CA ALA A 249 32.18 47.85 -30.90
C ALA A 249 30.79 47.20 -30.76
N LYS A 250 30.61 45.95 -31.22
CA LYS A 250 29.35 45.21 -31.10
C LYS A 250 29.18 44.63 -29.68
N PRO A 251 27.97 44.71 -29.11
CA PRO A 251 27.72 44.18 -27.77
C PRO A 251 27.71 42.64 -27.76
N ILE A 252 27.71 42.06 -26.56
CA ILE A 252 27.63 40.61 -26.35
C ILE A 252 26.20 40.24 -26.00
N ASP A 253 25.58 39.39 -26.81
CA ASP A 253 24.24 38.83 -26.55
C ASP A 253 24.34 37.58 -25.67
N ILE A 254 23.40 37.44 -24.73
CA ILE A 254 23.16 36.20 -23.97
C ILE A 254 21.86 35.59 -24.49
N ASP A 255 21.93 34.35 -24.98
CA ASP A 255 20.77 33.63 -25.51
C ASP A 255 20.66 32.27 -24.81
N VAL A 256 19.69 32.16 -23.90
CA VAL A 256 19.38 30.91 -23.19
C VAL A 256 18.18 30.27 -23.86
N LYS A 257 18.41 29.14 -24.54
CA LYS A 257 17.41 28.43 -25.33
C LYS A 257 16.46 27.61 -24.46
N LYS A 258 15.46 27.03 -25.13
CA LYS A 258 14.34 26.33 -24.51
C LYS A 258 14.83 25.28 -23.52
N ASN A 259 14.19 25.19 -22.35
CA ASN A 259 14.49 24.20 -21.30
C ASN A 259 15.94 24.17 -20.78
N ALA A 260 16.78 25.13 -21.16
CA ALA A 260 18.17 25.16 -20.74
C ALA A 260 18.31 25.69 -19.31
N LYS A 261 19.37 25.26 -18.61
CA LYS A 261 19.71 25.71 -17.26
C LYS A 261 20.98 26.57 -17.30
N LEU A 262 20.93 27.74 -16.67
CA LEU A 262 22.08 28.63 -16.54
C LEU A 262 22.16 29.23 -15.13
N ALA A 263 23.19 28.88 -14.38
CA ALA A 263 23.52 29.45 -13.09
C ALA A 263 24.83 30.26 -13.19
N ILE A 264 24.76 31.57 -12.96
CA ILE A 264 25.94 32.45 -12.90
C ILE A 264 26.06 33.02 -11.49
N THR A 265 27.22 32.87 -10.88
CA THR A 265 27.62 33.61 -9.68
C THR A 265 28.75 34.55 -10.05
N SER A 266 28.51 35.86 -9.96
CA SER A 266 29.49 36.90 -10.27
C SER A 266 29.81 37.74 -9.03
N ASN A 267 31.10 37.99 -8.81
CA ASN A 267 31.52 38.91 -7.76
C ASN A 267 31.07 40.34 -8.07
N ASN A 268 31.08 40.77 -9.33
CA ASN A 268 30.79 42.16 -9.70
C ASN A 268 29.70 42.26 -10.78
N ASN A 269 30.07 42.48 -12.03
CA ASN A 269 29.19 42.66 -13.18
C ASN A 269 29.34 41.51 -14.19
N ILE A 270 28.31 41.21 -14.97
CA ILE A 270 28.45 40.26 -16.09
C ILE A 270 29.19 40.94 -17.24
N PHE A 271 28.80 42.15 -17.65
CA PHE A 271 29.44 42.89 -18.73
C PHE A 271 30.41 43.94 -18.19
N ARG A 272 31.71 43.76 -18.44
CA ARG A 272 32.82 44.63 -18.02
C ARG A 272 33.05 45.79 -19.00
N ASP A 273 33.24 46.99 -18.44
CA ASP A 273 33.68 48.26 -19.08
C ASP A 273 32.78 48.82 -20.21
N THR A 274 31.94 47.99 -20.82
CA THR A 274 30.98 48.36 -21.87
C THR A 274 29.66 47.62 -21.66
N PRO A 275 28.53 48.19 -22.12
CA PRO A 275 27.24 47.52 -22.02
C PRO A 275 27.20 46.26 -22.91
N GLY A 276 26.51 45.24 -22.40
CA GLY A 276 26.09 44.05 -23.14
C GLY A 276 24.94 44.34 -24.10
N GLY A 277 24.52 43.31 -24.84
CA GLY A 277 23.48 43.39 -25.86
C GLY A 277 22.14 42.95 -25.30
N THR A 278 21.46 42.09 -26.04
CA THR A 278 20.21 41.46 -25.61
C THR A 278 20.46 40.33 -24.62
N VAL A 279 19.52 40.16 -23.68
CA VAL A 279 19.46 38.96 -22.81
C VAL A 279 18.12 38.28 -23.07
N LYS A 280 18.15 37.09 -23.64
CA LYS A 280 16.95 36.34 -24.03
C LYS A 280 16.85 35.05 -23.23
N ILE A 281 15.75 34.92 -22.49
CA ILE A 281 15.41 33.71 -21.76
C ILE A 281 14.21 33.06 -22.46
N ALA A 282 14.47 31.94 -23.15
CA ALA A 282 13.46 31.21 -23.89
C ALA A 282 12.54 30.38 -22.97
N SER A 283 11.46 29.84 -23.55
CA SER A 283 10.43 29.09 -22.81
C SER A 283 11.00 27.88 -22.07
N GLY A 284 10.53 27.65 -20.85
CA GLY A 284 10.97 26.54 -19.99
C GLY A 284 12.40 26.63 -19.45
N ALA A 285 13.20 27.62 -19.87
CA ALA A 285 14.56 27.80 -19.37
C ALA A 285 14.57 28.17 -17.88
N ASP A 286 15.61 27.73 -17.15
CA ASP A 286 15.82 28.03 -15.73
C ASP A 286 17.15 28.75 -15.53
N VAL A 287 17.07 30.05 -15.25
CA VAL A 287 18.21 30.96 -15.20
C VAL A 287 18.29 31.63 -13.84
N THR A 288 19.44 31.52 -13.19
CA THR A 288 19.75 32.24 -11.95
C THR A 288 21.06 32.99 -12.11
N MET A 289 21.04 34.31 -11.88
CA MET A 289 22.26 35.13 -11.83
C MET A 289 22.38 35.79 -10.46
N THR A 290 23.48 35.52 -9.78
CA THR A 290 23.74 35.99 -8.41
C THR A 290 24.91 36.98 -8.39
N LYS A 291 24.69 38.15 -7.81
CA LYS A 291 25.72 39.16 -7.51
C LYS A 291 26.14 39.07 -6.05
N THR A 292 27.42 38.82 -5.78
CA THR A 292 27.92 38.62 -4.41
C THR A 292 28.67 39.81 -3.83
N ALA A 293 29.26 40.70 -4.64
CA ALA A 293 29.99 41.88 -4.18
C ALA A 293 30.03 43.01 -5.26
N GLY A 294 31.03 43.89 -5.19
CA GLY A 294 31.36 44.85 -6.25
C GLY A 294 30.42 46.06 -6.42
N GLY A 295 30.92 47.11 -7.06
CA GLY A 295 30.20 48.38 -7.25
C GLY A 295 29.50 48.53 -8.61
N ASN A 296 29.79 47.68 -9.59
CA ASN A 296 29.16 47.75 -10.91
C ASN A 296 27.80 47.03 -10.91
N PRO A 297 26.88 47.39 -11.83
CA PRO A 297 25.61 46.69 -12.00
C PRO A 297 25.80 45.20 -12.36
N LEU A 298 24.91 44.29 -11.92
CA LEU A 298 24.98 42.88 -12.34
C LEU A 298 24.82 42.77 -13.87
N LEU A 299 23.75 43.33 -14.41
CA LEU A 299 23.46 43.43 -15.84
C LEU A 299 23.50 44.90 -16.28
N TRP A 300 24.50 45.25 -17.06
CA TRP A 300 24.56 46.51 -17.81
C TRP A 300 24.33 46.22 -19.29
N VAL A 301 23.19 46.61 -19.83
CA VAL A 301 22.76 46.21 -21.17
C VAL A 301 22.29 47.39 -22.01
N ALA A 302 22.58 47.32 -23.31
CA ALA A 302 22.22 48.32 -24.31
C ALA A 302 20.89 48.02 -25.01
N ASP A 303 20.44 46.77 -24.97
CA ASP A 303 19.24 46.30 -25.66
C ASP A 303 18.32 45.53 -24.69
N ASP A 304 17.28 44.89 -25.24
CA ASP A 304 16.18 44.33 -24.47
C ASP A 304 16.57 43.11 -23.63
N ILE A 305 15.95 43.00 -22.45
CA ILE A 305 15.88 41.77 -21.65
C ILE A 305 14.50 41.17 -21.86
N THR A 306 14.42 39.96 -22.40
CA THR A 306 13.16 39.29 -22.69
C THR A 306 13.05 37.96 -21.95
N VAL A 307 11.92 37.76 -21.27
CA VAL A 307 11.57 36.51 -20.58
C VAL A 307 10.33 35.94 -21.23
N SER A 308 10.51 34.79 -21.88
CA SER A 308 9.46 34.10 -22.63
C SER A 308 8.50 33.32 -21.70
N PRO A 309 7.34 32.88 -22.21
CA PRO A 309 6.40 32.09 -21.42
C PRO A 309 7.03 30.84 -20.80
N ASP A 310 6.60 30.48 -19.59
CA ASP A 310 7.11 29.33 -18.81
C ASP A 310 8.59 29.40 -18.40
N ALA A 311 9.32 30.47 -18.72
CA ALA A 311 10.69 30.63 -18.25
C ALA A 311 10.74 30.93 -16.74
N ARG A 312 11.82 30.49 -16.09
CA ARG A 312 12.22 30.88 -14.74
C ARG A 312 13.48 31.73 -14.81
N PHE A 313 13.42 32.98 -14.38
CA PHE A 313 14.56 33.89 -14.37
C PHE A 313 14.69 34.60 -13.01
N ILE A 314 15.79 34.33 -12.32
CA ILE A 314 16.10 34.87 -11.00
C ILE A 314 17.35 35.74 -11.06
N LEU A 315 17.22 36.96 -10.55
CA LEU A 315 18.30 37.91 -10.36
C LEU A 315 18.44 38.22 -8.87
N ASN A 316 19.49 37.69 -8.25
CA ASN A 316 19.69 37.77 -6.81
C ASN A 316 20.92 38.60 -6.46
N LYS A 317 20.73 39.73 -5.79
CA LYS A 317 21.83 40.54 -5.27
C LYS A 317 22.00 40.30 -3.77
N THR A 318 22.96 39.43 -3.43
CA THR A 318 23.29 39.10 -2.04
C THR A 318 24.32 40.05 -1.43
N GLY A 319 25.10 40.76 -2.24
CA GLY A 319 26.07 41.76 -1.79
C GLY A 319 26.42 42.84 -2.81
N GLY A 320 27.42 43.68 -2.49
CA GLY A 320 27.87 44.81 -3.31
C GLY A 320 26.98 46.05 -3.25
N THR A 321 27.35 47.11 -3.98
CA THR A 321 26.63 48.40 -4.01
C THR A 321 26.02 48.74 -5.36
N GLY A 322 26.40 48.05 -6.43
CA GLY A 322 25.87 48.28 -7.78
C GLY A 322 24.43 47.80 -7.96
N TYR A 323 23.76 48.34 -8.98
CA TYR A 323 22.39 47.95 -9.34
C TYR A 323 22.29 46.48 -9.82
N ILE A 324 21.09 45.96 -9.98
CA ILE A 324 20.87 44.66 -10.62
C ILE A 324 20.78 44.85 -12.13
N ILE A 325 19.91 45.74 -12.60
CA ILE A 325 19.75 46.05 -14.03
C ILE A 325 20.01 47.53 -14.28
N GLN A 326 20.90 47.80 -15.23
CA GLN A 326 21.17 49.13 -15.76
C GLN A 326 21.02 49.14 -17.28
N PHE A 327 20.19 50.04 -17.79
CA PHE A 327 20.06 50.27 -19.24
C PHE A 327 21.00 51.36 -19.73
N TYR A 328 21.57 51.14 -20.92
CA TYR A 328 22.46 52.10 -21.58
C TYR A 328 21.77 52.93 -22.66
N ASN A 329 20.76 52.40 -23.36
CA ASN A 329 20.04 53.11 -24.42
C ASN A 329 18.60 53.41 -24.02
N ALA A 330 18.02 54.47 -24.61
CA ALA A 330 16.63 54.88 -24.34
C ALA A 330 15.56 53.90 -24.87
N THR A 331 15.92 53.08 -25.86
CA THR A 331 14.99 52.13 -26.50
C THR A 331 14.93 50.77 -25.81
N ALA A 332 15.88 50.48 -24.90
CA ALA A 332 15.96 49.20 -24.20
C ALA A 332 14.79 48.98 -23.24
N LYS A 333 14.33 47.74 -23.15
CA LYS A 333 13.15 47.34 -22.37
C LYS A 333 13.40 46.10 -21.53
N LEU A 334 12.60 45.99 -20.47
CA LEU A 334 12.41 44.74 -19.73
C LEU A 334 11.03 44.18 -20.08
N ASP A 335 10.99 43.08 -20.82
CA ASP A 335 9.76 42.45 -21.28
C ASP A 335 9.59 41.07 -20.63
N ILE A 336 8.60 40.97 -19.74
CA ILE A 336 8.28 39.75 -19.00
C ILE A 336 6.93 39.23 -19.47
N ASN A 337 6.93 38.08 -20.14
CA ASN A 337 5.73 37.52 -20.76
C ASN A 337 5.40 36.11 -20.25
N ASP A 338 4.37 36.01 -19.42
CA ASP A 338 3.81 34.80 -18.83
C ASP A 338 4.87 33.81 -18.25
N PRO A 339 5.83 34.29 -17.43
CA PRO A 339 6.89 33.42 -16.93
C PRO A 339 6.34 32.40 -15.94
N ARG A 340 7.01 31.25 -15.82
CA ARG A 340 6.85 30.39 -14.63
C ARG A 340 7.27 31.20 -13.40
N SER A 341 8.40 31.89 -13.51
CA SER A 341 8.90 32.75 -12.44
C SER A 341 9.82 33.85 -12.96
N PHE A 342 9.60 35.09 -12.52
CA PHE A 342 10.58 36.16 -12.60
C PHE A 342 10.76 36.72 -11.20
N LEU A 343 11.96 36.62 -10.65
CA LEU A 343 12.27 37.09 -9.30
C LEU A 343 13.52 37.95 -9.34
N ILE A 344 13.37 39.21 -8.93
CA ILE A 344 14.49 40.13 -8.76
C ILE A 344 14.51 40.61 -7.31
N THR A 345 15.67 40.52 -6.66
CA THR A 345 15.78 40.83 -5.24
C THR A 345 17.15 41.38 -4.83
N THR A 346 17.16 42.24 -3.82
CA THR A 346 18.36 42.80 -3.19
C THR A 346 18.30 42.70 -1.66
N ASN A 347 19.39 42.25 -1.07
CA ASN A 347 19.57 42.23 0.39
C ASN A 347 20.06 43.58 0.95
N SER A 348 20.10 44.63 0.12
CA SER A 348 20.62 45.95 0.47
C SER A 348 19.64 47.05 0.11
N ASN A 349 19.72 48.18 0.80
CA ASN A 349 18.77 49.26 0.62
C ASN A 349 19.06 50.15 -0.61
N THR A 350 19.95 49.72 -1.51
CA THR A 350 20.19 50.40 -2.79
C THR A 350 19.07 50.06 -3.78
N PRO A 351 18.66 50.99 -4.67
CA PRO A 351 17.74 50.67 -5.75
C PRO A 351 18.20 49.45 -6.56
N MET A 352 17.26 48.63 -7.05
CA MET A 352 17.57 47.48 -7.90
C MET A 352 17.88 47.89 -9.35
N PHE A 353 17.41 49.06 -9.77
CA PHE A 353 17.45 49.51 -11.15
C PHE A 353 18.13 50.87 -11.27
N TYR A 354 18.81 51.09 -12.40
CA TYR A 354 19.24 52.42 -12.83
C TYR A 354 18.97 52.62 -14.31
N TRP A 355 17.90 53.34 -14.63
CA TRP A 355 17.43 53.57 -15.99
C TRP A 355 17.54 55.06 -16.31
N PRO A 356 18.58 55.48 -17.03
CA PRO A 356 18.84 56.91 -17.28
C PRO A 356 17.81 57.56 -18.23
N TYR A 357 17.00 56.76 -18.91
CA TYR A 357 15.94 57.21 -19.82
C TYR A 357 14.59 56.68 -19.35
N ALA A 358 13.50 57.10 -19.99
CA ALA A 358 12.17 56.56 -19.74
C ALA A 358 11.99 55.15 -20.34
N ASN A 359 12.89 54.23 -19.97
CA ASN A 359 12.89 52.83 -20.41
C ASN A 359 11.61 52.13 -19.95
N THR A 360 11.15 51.17 -20.74
CA THR A 360 9.86 50.49 -20.52
C THR A 360 10.05 49.18 -19.78
N PHE A 361 9.17 48.92 -18.81
CA PHE A 361 8.93 47.60 -18.25
C PHE A 361 7.53 47.15 -18.68
N ASN A 362 7.46 46.10 -19.49
CA ASN A 362 6.20 45.41 -19.79
C ASN A 362 6.13 44.12 -18.98
N LEU A 363 5.00 43.91 -18.31
CA LEU A 363 4.72 42.71 -17.52
C LEU A 363 3.39 42.08 -17.96
N ASN A 364 3.39 40.76 -18.01
CA ASN A 364 2.25 39.89 -18.21
C ASN A 364 2.47 38.64 -17.34
N ALA A 365 1.74 38.46 -16.25
CA ALA A 365 1.91 37.31 -15.35
C ALA A 365 0.64 37.04 -14.52
N GLN A 366 0.42 35.80 -14.09
CA GLN A 366 -0.73 35.42 -13.26
C GLN A 366 -0.78 36.23 -11.94
N MET A 367 0.38 36.42 -11.30
CA MET A 367 0.51 37.26 -10.11
C MET A 367 1.78 38.10 -10.12
N VAL A 368 1.71 39.26 -9.46
CA VAL A 368 2.84 40.17 -9.23
C VAL A 368 2.88 40.56 -7.75
N ASN A 369 3.94 40.18 -7.06
CA ASN A 369 4.20 40.51 -5.67
C ASN A 369 5.35 41.53 -5.58
N TYR A 370 5.21 42.50 -4.69
CA TYR A 370 6.11 43.63 -4.54
C TYR A 370 6.44 43.87 -3.06
N TRP A 371 7.73 44.05 -2.78
CA TRP A 371 8.22 44.52 -1.48
C TRP A 371 9.11 45.76 -1.67
N ASP A 372 8.94 46.73 -0.78
CA ASP A 372 9.75 47.94 -0.65
C ASP A 372 10.79 47.83 0.49
N THR A 373 10.83 46.70 1.19
CA THR A 373 11.77 46.41 2.27
C THR A 373 12.80 45.37 1.84
N VAL A 374 14.03 45.51 2.34
CA VAL A 374 15.10 44.53 2.08
C VAL A 374 14.78 43.20 2.74
N GLY A 375 15.19 42.10 2.10
CA GLY A 375 15.01 40.75 2.63
C GLY A 375 15.80 39.76 1.79
N THR A 376 16.07 38.59 2.35
CA THR A 376 16.67 37.48 1.61
C THR A 376 15.69 36.91 0.58
N ILE A 377 16.21 36.14 -0.38
CA ILE A 377 15.39 35.54 -1.45
C ILE A 377 14.31 34.58 -0.92
N ASP A 378 14.49 34.05 0.28
CA ASP A 378 13.64 33.09 1.00
C ASP A 378 12.83 33.76 2.13
N ARG A 379 12.67 35.09 2.10
CA ARG A 379 11.84 35.83 3.08
C ARG A 379 10.43 35.23 3.24
N THR A 380 9.85 35.38 4.42
CA THR A 380 8.55 34.79 4.79
C THR A 380 7.47 35.81 5.07
N ASP A 381 7.81 37.09 5.17
CA ASP A 381 6.84 38.17 5.35
C ASP A 381 6.03 38.41 4.07
N LEU A 382 4.79 38.84 4.23
CA LEU A 382 3.88 39.08 3.11
C LEU A 382 4.35 40.25 2.24
N ALA A 383 4.02 40.20 0.96
CA ALA A 383 4.27 41.29 0.03
C ALA A 383 3.60 42.58 0.51
N SER A 384 4.31 43.70 0.39
CA SER A 384 3.74 45.03 0.62
C SER A 384 2.55 45.26 -0.30
N GLN A 385 2.60 44.72 -1.52
CA GLN A 385 1.50 44.70 -2.49
C GLN A 385 1.50 43.40 -3.29
N SER A 386 0.30 42.88 -3.56
CA SER A 386 0.08 41.73 -4.43
C SER A 386 -1.01 42.07 -5.45
N PHE A 387 -0.74 41.78 -6.71
CA PHE A 387 -1.66 42.01 -7.83
C PHE A 387 -2.00 40.67 -8.47
N SER A 388 -3.29 40.38 -8.57
CA SER A 388 -3.88 39.22 -9.26
C SER A 388 -5.30 39.56 -9.67
N LEU A 389 -5.83 38.94 -10.73
CA LEU A 389 -7.22 39.13 -11.13
C LEU A 389 -8.13 38.03 -10.58
N PRO A 390 -9.36 38.36 -10.13
CA PRO A 390 -10.29 37.36 -9.56
C PRO A 390 -10.70 36.26 -10.54
N ASN A 391 -10.66 36.53 -11.84
CA ASN A 391 -11.00 35.57 -12.90
C ASN A 391 -9.83 34.65 -13.29
N GLY A 392 -8.66 34.80 -12.65
CA GLY A 392 -7.47 34.01 -12.95
C GLY A 392 -6.72 34.44 -14.22
N GLU A 393 -7.17 35.48 -14.94
CA GLU A 393 -6.42 36.04 -16.07
C GLU A 393 -5.14 36.74 -15.59
N ASN A 394 -4.19 36.89 -16.50
CA ASN A 394 -2.92 37.53 -16.18
C ASN A 394 -3.08 39.02 -15.88
N VAL A 395 -2.31 39.47 -14.89
CA VAL A 395 -1.99 40.87 -14.66
C VAL A 395 -1.11 41.36 -15.79
N THR A 396 -1.57 42.39 -16.48
CA THR A 396 -0.82 43.08 -17.53
C THR A 396 -0.50 44.51 -17.10
N GLY A 397 0.66 45.00 -17.50
CA GLY A 397 1.10 46.34 -17.18
C GLY A 397 2.21 46.81 -18.11
N SER A 398 2.19 48.10 -18.41
CA SER A 398 3.31 48.80 -19.06
C SER A 398 3.62 50.05 -18.25
N LEU A 399 4.90 50.26 -17.93
CA LEU A 399 5.36 51.42 -17.18
C LEU A 399 6.69 51.93 -17.72
N THR A 400 7.02 53.17 -17.38
CA THR A 400 8.37 53.71 -17.55
C THR A 400 9.02 54.02 -16.21
N TYR A 401 10.35 53.95 -16.17
CA TYR A 401 11.13 54.36 -15.02
C TYR A 401 12.38 55.13 -15.46
N THR A 402 12.62 56.31 -14.89
CA THR A 402 13.75 57.20 -15.23
C THR A 402 14.79 57.27 -14.10
N GLY A 403 15.07 56.14 -13.44
CA GLY A 403 16.06 56.05 -12.36
C GLY A 403 15.59 56.63 -11.01
N THR A 404 14.54 57.44 -10.99
CA THR A 404 13.93 57.98 -9.76
C THR A 404 12.41 57.94 -9.77
N THR A 405 11.79 58.06 -10.95
CA THR A 405 10.34 58.22 -11.09
C THR A 405 9.76 57.07 -11.87
N THR A 406 8.79 56.35 -11.28
CA THR A 406 7.97 55.36 -11.98
C THR A 406 6.70 56.01 -12.51
N LYS A 407 6.33 55.70 -13.76
CA LYS A 407 5.06 56.11 -14.37
C LYS A 407 4.36 54.87 -14.93
N ILE A 408 3.20 54.54 -14.40
CA ILE A 408 2.34 53.49 -14.98
C ILE A 408 1.67 54.06 -16.23
N LEU A 409 1.87 53.43 -17.38
CA LEU A 409 1.27 53.82 -18.66
C LEU A 409 -0.08 53.14 -18.86
N SER A 410 -0.16 51.85 -18.54
CA SER A 410 -1.37 51.04 -18.60
C SER A 410 -1.28 49.87 -17.63
N THR A 411 -2.42 49.40 -17.15
CA THR A 411 -2.55 48.19 -16.33
C THR A 411 -4.01 47.74 -16.27
N ASN A 412 -4.24 46.44 -16.10
CA ASN A 412 -5.55 45.88 -15.81
C ASN A 412 -5.77 45.57 -14.31
N ALA A 413 -4.77 45.79 -13.45
CA ALA A 413 -4.78 45.35 -12.04
C ALA A 413 -4.61 46.52 -11.04
N GLY A 414 -4.91 47.75 -11.44
CA GLY A 414 -4.92 48.91 -10.53
C GLY A 414 -3.54 49.34 -10.01
N MET A 415 -2.46 49.01 -10.72
CA MET A 415 -1.12 49.51 -10.40
C MET A 415 -1.04 51.04 -10.51
N THR A 416 -0.36 51.66 -9.55
CA THR A 416 -0.09 53.09 -9.47
C THR A 416 1.39 53.32 -9.11
N PRO A 417 1.96 54.50 -9.37
CA PRO A 417 3.33 54.82 -8.94
C PRO A 417 3.56 54.75 -7.43
N THR A 418 2.50 54.76 -6.61
CA THR A 418 2.59 54.67 -5.14
C THR A 418 2.71 53.23 -4.68
N ASN A 419 1.93 52.31 -5.26
CA ASN A 419 1.91 50.90 -4.85
C ASN A 419 2.86 50.00 -5.65
N PHE A 420 3.37 50.48 -6.79
CA PHE A 420 4.37 49.76 -7.58
C PHE A 420 5.46 50.72 -8.07
N ASN A 421 6.45 50.96 -7.22
CA ASN A 421 7.51 51.95 -7.44
C ASN A 421 8.87 51.27 -7.62
N GLN A 422 9.45 51.37 -8.81
CA GLN A 422 10.74 50.75 -9.14
C GLN A 422 11.92 51.32 -8.34
N ASN A 423 11.81 52.57 -7.85
CA ASN A 423 12.86 53.21 -7.07
C ASN A 423 12.98 52.62 -5.65
N THR A 424 11.84 52.30 -5.03
CA THR A 424 11.77 51.76 -3.67
C THR A 424 11.67 50.23 -3.65
N ALA A 425 11.42 49.60 -4.80
CA ALA A 425 11.44 48.15 -4.93
C ALA A 425 12.71 47.52 -4.35
N ARG A 426 12.54 46.46 -3.56
CA ARG A 426 13.62 45.62 -3.01
C ARG A 426 13.42 44.14 -3.35
N MET A 427 12.20 43.77 -3.68
CA MET A 427 11.90 42.50 -4.32
C MET A 427 10.68 42.65 -5.21
N ILE A 428 10.74 42.04 -6.39
CA ILE A 428 9.58 41.86 -7.25
C ILE A 428 9.56 40.39 -7.67
N ALA A 429 8.45 39.72 -7.39
CA ALA A 429 8.22 38.34 -7.77
C ALA A 429 7.00 38.27 -8.69
N MET A 430 7.16 37.66 -9.86
CA MET A 430 6.11 37.49 -10.84
C MET A 430 6.07 36.05 -11.34
N GLY A 431 4.96 35.67 -11.94
CA GLY A 431 4.80 34.42 -12.65
C GLY A 431 3.53 33.70 -12.26
N ARG A 432 3.53 32.38 -12.44
CA ARG A 432 2.37 31.54 -12.17
C ARG A 432 2.71 30.41 -11.21
N LEU A 433 1.70 29.99 -10.47
CA LEU A 433 1.67 28.72 -9.79
C LEU A 433 0.44 27.96 -10.24
N GLU A 434 0.57 26.65 -10.27
CA GLU A 434 -0.51 25.73 -10.59
C GLU A 434 -0.42 24.52 -9.67
N GLY A 435 -1.55 23.86 -9.49
CA GLY A 435 -1.59 22.58 -8.81
C GLY A 435 -3.00 22.10 -8.54
N THR A 436 -3.07 20.84 -8.13
CA THR A 436 -4.28 20.13 -7.75
C THR A 436 -3.99 19.31 -6.48
N ILE A 437 -5.06 18.97 -5.78
CA ILE A 437 -5.07 17.94 -4.76
C ILE A 437 -6.06 16.87 -5.25
N ASN A 438 -5.66 15.61 -5.21
CA ASN A 438 -6.57 14.50 -5.51
C ASN A 438 -7.57 14.35 -4.34
N PRO A 439 -8.74 13.73 -4.56
CA PRO A 439 -9.62 13.37 -3.45
C PRO A 439 -8.86 12.61 -2.36
N VAL A 440 -9.22 12.87 -1.10
CA VAL A 440 -8.60 12.24 0.07
C VAL A 440 -9.71 11.55 0.85
N THR A 441 -9.46 10.30 1.21
CA THR A 441 -10.34 9.45 2.01
C THR A 441 -9.65 9.09 3.32
N ASP A 442 -10.42 8.59 4.28
CA ASP A 442 -9.92 8.04 5.54
C ASP A 442 -9.27 6.64 5.40
N ALA A 443 -9.23 6.07 4.20
CA ALA A 443 -8.45 4.90 3.86
C ALA A 443 -7.04 5.23 3.34
N ASP A 444 -6.77 6.51 3.01
CA ASP A 444 -5.51 6.93 2.41
C ASP A 444 -4.41 7.11 3.46
N ASN A 445 -3.22 6.60 3.14
CA ASN A 445 -2.01 6.78 3.94
C ASN A 445 -1.07 7.88 3.40
N GLU A 446 -1.43 8.50 2.27
CA GLU A 446 -0.72 9.63 1.67
C GLU A 446 -1.68 10.55 0.91
N ILE A 447 -1.36 11.84 0.88
CA ILE A 447 -2.04 12.83 0.03
C ILE A 447 -1.24 13.00 -1.26
N THR A 448 -1.94 12.97 -2.39
CA THR A 448 -1.32 13.08 -3.71
C THR A 448 -1.93 14.22 -4.53
N GLY A 449 -1.16 14.72 -5.49
CA GLY A 449 -1.64 15.76 -6.40
C GLY A 449 -0.57 16.21 -7.37
N THR A 450 -0.86 17.33 -8.04
CA THR A 450 0.10 18.00 -8.93
C THR A 450 0.39 19.42 -8.46
N ALA A 451 1.58 19.93 -8.74
CA ALA A 451 1.94 21.32 -8.50
C ALA A 451 3.01 21.74 -9.52
N THR A 452 3.23 23.06 -9.68
CA THR A 452 4.38 23.59 -10.43
C THR A 452 5.66 22.82 -10.06
N PRO A 453 6.50 22.37 -11.02
CA PRO A 453 7.68 21.55 -10.72
C PRO A 453 8.59 22.16 -9.66
N ASN A 454 9.03 21.33 -8.71
CA ASN A 454 9.86 21.73 -7.56
C ASN A 454 9.24 22.77 -6.61
N ALA A 455 7.92 22.97 -6.64
CA ALA A 455 7.21 23.84 -5.69
C ALA A 455 7.02 23.15 -4.33
N PHE A 456 6.98 23.95 -3.27
CA PHE A 456 6.69 23.49 -1.92
C PHE A 456 5.19 23.47 -1.67
N ILE A 457 4.71 22.39 -1.07
CA ILE A 457 3.30 22.17 -0.75
C ILE A 457 3.16 22.10 0.76
N SER A 458 2.14 22.77 1.29
CA SER A 458 1.76 22.71 2.69
C SER A 458 0.25 22.46 2.78
N ILE A 459 -0.14 21.39 3.47
CA ILE A 459 -1.53 21.01 3.68
C ILE A 459 -1.84 21.21 5.15
N SER A 460 -2.69 22.18 5.47
CA SER A 460 -3.11 22.48 6.83
C SER A 460 -4.53 22.00 7.09
N TYR A 461 -4.75 21.41 8.26
CA TYR A 461 -6.06 20.99 8.73
C TYR A 461 -6.15 21.06 10.26
N THR A 462 -7.36 21.12 10.80
CA THR A 462 -7.59 21.11 12.26
C THR A 462 -8.24 19.80 12.62
N GLU A 463 -7.61 19.03 13.50
CA GLU A 463 -8.14 17.75 14.00
C GLU A 463 -8.09 17.77 15.53
N ASN A 464 -9.20 17.43 16.18
CA ASN A 464 -9.34 17.45 17.64
C ASN A 464 -8.99 18.80 18.31
N GLY A 465 -9.19 19.91 17.59
CA GLY A 465 -8.84 21.26 18.06
C GLY A 465 -7.37 21.63 17.90
N GLU A 466 -6.52 20.73 17.37
CA GLU A 466 -5.11 20.97 17.09
C GLU A 466 -4.90 21.26 15.59
N ASN A 467 -4.12 22.30 15.29
CA ASN A 467 -3.72 22.60 13.92
C ASN A 467 -2.56 21.69 13.52
N LYS A 468 -2.76 20.92 12.46
CA LYS A 468 -1.77 20.03 11.86
C LYS A 468 -1.36 20.59 10.50
N VAL A 469 -0.09 20.36 10.14
CA VAL A 469 0.48 20.76 8.86
C VAL A 469 1.29 19.58 8.33
N LEU A 470 1.03 19.22 7.07
CA LEU A 470 1.86 18.31 6.31
C LEU A 470 2.61 19.12 5.25
N GLU A 471 3.88 18.81 5.04
CA GLU A 471 4.74 19.51 4.10
C GLU A 471 5.32 18.53 3.09
N GLY A 472 5.48 18.99 1.86
CA GLY A 472 6.10 18.21 0.79
C GLY A 472 6.59 19.09 -0.35
N GLN A 473 7.14 18.45 -1.37
CA GLN A 473 7.62 19.12 -2.57
C GLN A 473 7.22 18.32 -3.81
N SER A 474 6.84 19.01 -4.88
CA SER A 474 6.63 18.36 -6.17
C SER A 474 7.98 18.01 -6.81
N ASN A 475 8.01 16.94 -7.59
CA ASN A 475 9.19 16.55 -8.37
C ASN A 475 9.33 17.37 -9.66
N GLU A 476 10.34 17.04 -10.49
CA GLU A 476 10.56 17.68 -11.79
C GLU A 476 9.39 17.51 -12.79
N ALA A 477 8.57 16.48 -12.61
CA ALA A 477 7.36 16.23 -13.40
C ALA A 477 6.11 16.93 -12.84
N GLY A 478 6.24 17.66 -11.71
CA GLY A 478 5.14 18.37 -11.08
C GLY A 478 4.17 17.49 -10.28
N THR A 479 4.54 16.29 -9.87
CA THR A 479 3.70 15.45 -8.98
C THR A 479 4.25 15.41 -7.56
N TYR A 480 3.37 15.30 -6.55
CA TYR A 480 3.76 15.18 -5.14
C TYR A 480 3.00 14.05 -4.44
N ARG A 481 3.63 13.50 -3.40
CA ARG A 481 3.08 12.53 -2.45
C ARG A 481 3.52 12.92 -1.05
N ILE A 482 2.59 13.07 -0.12
CA ILE A 482 2.85 13.51 1.25
C ILE A 482 2.27 12.46 2.19
N ALA A 483 3.12 11.75 2.92
CA ALA A 483 2.70 10.71 3.86
C ALA A 483 1.83 11.29 5.00
N ILE A 484 0.82 10.54 5.40
CA ILE A 484 -0.03 10.86 6.55
C ILE A 484 0.54 10.11 7.78
N PRO A 485 1.07 10.81 8.81
CA PRO A 485 1.84 10.18 9.87
C PRO A 485 1.14 9.06 10.65
N ASN A 486 -0.18 9.17 10.84
CA ASN A 486 -0.98 8.20 11.60
C ASN A 486 -1.73 7.20 10.69
N GLY A 487 -1.44 7.20 9.38
CA GLY A 487 -2.05 6.28 8.43
C GLY A 487 -3.39 6.72 7.84
N PHE A 488 -4.07 7.72 8.42
CA PHE A 488 -5.25 8.38 7.85
C PHE A 488 -5.47 9.78 8.44
N ILE A 489 -6.30 10.58 7.78
CA ILE A 489 -6.88 11.81 8.33
C ILE A 489 -8.36 11.51 8.55
N LYS A 490 -8.94 11.99 9.65
CA LYS A 490 -10.35 11.76 9.91
C LYS A 490 -11.25 12.28 8.78
N PRO A 491 -12.32 11.55 8.44
CA PRO A 491 -13.37 12.05 7.57
C PRO A 491 -13.95 13.39 8.04
N TYR A 492 -14.55 14.12 7.09
CA TYR A 492 -15.22 15.40 7.29
C TYR A 492 -14.32 16.57 7.71
N ILE A 493 -13.00 16.33 7.78
CA ILE A 493 -12.01 17.38 7.99
C ILE A 493 -11.72 18.10 6.68
N LYS A 494 -11.73 19.44 6.74
CA LYS A 494 -11.34 20.29 5.61
C LYS A 494 -9.82 20.41 5.54
N LEU A 495 -9.29 20.20 4.34
CA LEU A 495 -7.88 20.35 4.03
C LEU A 495 -7.68 21.62 3.21
N THR A 496 -6.84 22.53 3.71
CA THR A 496 -6.42 23.72 2.96
C THR A 496 -5.02 23.50 2.40
N THR A 497 -4.91 23.46 1.07
CA THR A 497 -3.63 23.22 0.38
C THR A 497 -3.03 24.53 -0.11
N THR A 498 -1.80 24.81 0.31
CA THR A 498 -1.00 25.95 -0.12
C THR A 498 0.18 25.48 -0.96
N ILE A 499 0.42 26.13 -2.11
CA ILE A 499 1.59 25.91 -2.96
C ILE A 499 2.45 27.18 -2.97
N LYS A 500 3.77 27.04 -2.81
CA LYS A 500 4.75 28.13 -2.77
C LYS A 500 5.96 27.84 -3.65
N GLN A 501 6.42 28.84 -4.40
CA GLN A 501 7.71 28.82 -5.09
C GLN A 501 8.13 30.26 -5.43
N ASP A 502 9.41 30.58 -5.30
CA ASP A 502 9.99 31.88 -5.72
C ASP A 502 9.14 33.09 -5.28
N GLN A 503 8.80 33.14 -3.99
CA GLN A 503 8.06 34.24 -3.37
C GLN A 503 6.62 34.46 -3.91
N LYS A 504 6.09 33.44 -4.59
CA LYS A 504 4.68 33.32 -4.97
C LYS A 504 3.99 32.30 -4.08
N ARG A 505 2.68 32.49 -3.88
CA ARG A 505 1.83 31.59 -3.12
C ARG A 505 0.44 31.53 -3.75
N ILE A 506 -0.11 30.33 -3.90
CA ILE A 506 -1.54 30.10 -4.14
C ILE A 506 -2.11 29.19 -3.06
N THR A 507 -3.41 29.32 -2.83
CA THR A 507 -4.20 28.39 -2.03
C THR A 507 -5.21 27.74 -2.96
N LEU A 508 -5.27 26.41 -2.96
CA LEU A 508 -6.26 25.67 -3.73
C LEU A 508 -7.62 25.71 -3.01
N ASP A 509 -8.68 25.36 -3.72
CA ASP A 509 -9.97 25.15 -3.08
C ASP A 509 -9.86 24.05 -2.01
N ASP A 510 -10.56 24.26 -0.89
CA ASP A 510 -10.58 23.28 0.19
C ASP A 510 -11.23 21.98 -0.30
N ILE A 511 -10.64 20.84 0.06
CA ILE A 511 -11.29 19.54 -0.06
C ILE A 511 -11.69 19.02 1.32
N THR A 512 -12.71 18.17 1.38
CA THR A 512 -13.12 17.51 2.61
C THR A 512 -12.73 16.05 2.52
N VAL A 513 -12.14 15.49 3.58
CA VAL A 513 -11.81 14.07 3.63
C VAL A 513 -13.10 13.26 3.59
N GLU A 514 -13.18 12.32 2.65
CA GLU A 514 -14.33 11.44 2.48
C GLU A 514 -14.24 10.23 3.40
N ASP A 515 -15.40 9.77 3.85
CA ASP A 515 -15.57 8.63 4.74
C ASP A 515 -15.91 7.39 3.91
N VAL A 516 -14.96 6.45 3.78
CA VAL A 516 -15.12 5.25 2.94
C VAL A 516 -14.82 3.96 3.70
N THR A 517 -14.37 4.04 4.95
CA THR A 517 -14.10 2.85 5.76
C THR A 517 -15.32 2.49 6.59
N PRO A 518 -15.71 1.20 6.63
CA PRO A 518 -16.79 0.79 7.52
C PRO A 518 -16.35 0.82 8.98
N PRO A 519 -17.31 0.94 9.92
CA PRO A 519 -17.04 0.78 11.33
C PRO A 519 -16.56 -0.65 11.64
N SER A 520 -16.04 -0.84 12.84
CA SER A 520 -15.56 -2.11 13.37
C SER A 520 -16.15 -2.36 14.77
N GLY A 521 -16.16 -3.62 15.20
CA GLY A 521 -16.61 -4.02 16.53
C GLY A 521 -16.34 -5.50 16.79
N GLU A 522 -16.40 -5.90 18.07
CA GLU A 522 -16.15 -7.26 18.53
C GLU A 522 -17.44 -7.91 19.02
N ALA A 523 -17.72 -9.13 18.56
CA ALA A 523 -18.89 -9.89 18.98
C ALA A 523 -18.81 -10.26 20.47
N VAL A 524 -19.93 -10.15 21.18
CA VAL A 524 -20.08 -10.63 22.56
C VAL A 524 -20.88 -11.93 22.53
N THR A 525 -20.21 -13.05 22.80
CA THR A 525 -20.85 -14.37 22.84
C THR A 525 -22.01 -14.40 23.85
N GLN A 526 -23.18 -14.86 23.39
CA GLN A 526 -24.39 -14.94 24.21
C GLN A 526 -24.68 -16.38 24.63
N ILE A 527 -25.08 -16.57 25.89
CA ILE A 527 -25.60 -17.84 26.40
C ILE A 527 -27.02 -17.59 26.89
N ILE A 528 -28.01 -18.22 26.27
CA ILE A 528 -29.43 -17.94 26.48
C ILE A 528 -30.14 -19.22 26.93
N GLN A 529 -31.04 -19.13 27.91
CA GLN A 529 -31.88 -20.26 28.30
C GLN A 529 -32.98 -20.49 27.24
N LEU A 530 -33.33 -21.74 26.97
CA LEU A 530 -34.35 -22.13 26.00
C LEU A 530 -35.69 -21.42 26.28
N GLY A 531 -36.16 -20.65 25.29
CA GLY A 531 -37.39 -19.87 25.37
C GLY A 531 -37.25 -18.48 26.01
N ASP A 532 -36.08 -18.10 26.53
CA ASP A 532 -35.84 -16.74 27.03
C ASP A 532 -35.83 -15.72 25.87
N PRO A 533 -36.18 -14.45 26.15
CA PRO A 533 -36.11 -13.39 25.16
C PRO A 533 -34.66 -13.16 24.71
N PHE A 534 -34.48 -12.87 23.42
CA PHE A 534 -33.18 -12.53 22.86
C PHE A 534 -32.70 -11.16 23.40
N PRO A 535 -31.41 -10.99 23.77
CA PRO A 535 -30.87 -9.75 24.31
C PRO A 535 -31.04 -8.53 23.39
N ASP A 536 -30.96 -7.34 23.98
CA ASP A 536 -30.95 -6.08 23.22
C ASP A 536 -29.67 -5.99 22.36
N VAL A 537 -29.77 -5.37 21.19
CA VAL A 537 -28.66 -5.24 20.25
C VAL A 537 -27.43 -4.56 20.86
N ALA A 538 -27.62 -3.68 21.85
CA ALA A 538 -26.53 -3.00 22.56
C ALA A 538 -25.64 -3.95 23.39
N GLU A 539 -26.10 -5.16 23.69
CA GLU A 539 -25.35 -6.17 24.47
C GLU A 539 -24.57 -7.16 23.59
N LEU A 540 -24.76 -7.09 22.27
CA LEU A 540 -24.27 -8.11 21.33
C LEU A 540 -22.90 -7.79 20.71
N VAL A 541 -22.51 -6.51 20.68
CA VAL A 541 -21.25 -6.05 20.09
C VAL A 541 -20.60 -5.01 21.00
N THR A 542 -19.31 -5.15 21.23
CA THR A 542 -18.48 -4.23 22.04
C THR A 542 -17.33 -3.68 21.20
N ASN A 543 -16.52 -2.78 21.77
CA ASN A 543 -15.35 -2.20 21.14
C ASN A 543 -15.65 -1.59 19.76
N ILE A 544 -16.81 -0.95 19.63
CA ILE A 544 -17.24 -0.34 18.37
C ILE A 544 -16.35 0.87 18.07
N TYR A 545 -15.73 0.88 16.90
CA TYR A 545 -14.80 1.93 16.48
C TYR A 545 -15.00 2.30 15.02
N ASP A 546 -14.93 3.58 14.71
CA ASP A 546 -15.05 4.14 13.37
C ASP A 546 -14.03 5.28 13.17
N HIS A 547 -13.50 5.45 11.96
CA HIS A 547 -12.52 6.49 11.69
C HIS A 547 -13.11 7.91 11.76
N SER A 548 -14.43 8.07 11.59
CA SER A 548 -15.09 9.38 11.61
C SER A 548 -15.21 10.01 13.00
N ASP A 549 -15.16 9.20 14.06
CA ASP A 549 -15.41 9.67 15.41
C ASP A 549 -14.14 9.67 16.28
N ASN A 550 -14.25 10.22 17.49
CA ASN A 550 -13.16 10.31 18.47
C ASN A 550 -13.54 9.59 19.76
N THR A 551 -14.59 8.79 19.70
CA THR A 551 -15.37 8.31 20.83
C THR A 551 -16.03 7.02 20.39
N SER A 552 -15.52 5.89 20.89
CA SER A 552 -16.03 4.55 20.58
C SER A 552 -17.56 4.50 20.46
N GLY A 553 -18.04 4.11 19.28
CA GLY A 553 -19.46 3.91 18.96
C GLY A 553 -20.28 5.17 18.66
N ALA A 554 -19.68 6.36 18.57
CA ALA A 554 -20.43 7.60 18.40
C ALA A 554 -20.73 7.90 16.92
N GLY A 555 -22.00 7.82 16.54
CA GLY A 555 -22.41 8.05 15.14
C GLY A 555 -22.48 6.78 14.31
N VAL A 556 -22.18 5.62 14.92
CA VAL A 556 -22.48 4.29 14.39
C VAL A 556 -23.87 3.84 14.85
N THR A 557 -24.71 3.46 13.91
CA THR A 557 -26.01 2.84 14.17
C THR A 557 -25.83 1.34 14.26
N THR A 558 -26.23 0.75 15.38
CA THR A 558 -26.21 -0.71 15.59
C THR A 558 -27.61 -1.26 15.37
N THR A 559 -27.77 -2.22 14.45
CA THR A 559 -29.07 -2.83 14.14
C THR A 559 -28.99 -4.35 14.11
N LEU A 560 -29.97 -5.01 14.73
CA LEU A 560 -30.11 -6.46 14.63
C LEU A 560 -30.73 -6.81 13.28
N GLN A 561 -29.97 -7.49 12.42
CA GLN A 561 -30.43 -7.94 11.11
C GLN A 561 -31.16 -9.27 11.19
N SER A 562 -30.69 -10.17 12.04
CA SER A 562 -31.34 -11.45 12.32
C SER A 562 -31.07 -11.90 13.75
N ALA A 563 -32.12 -12.38 14.41
CA ALA A 563 -32.03 -13.05 15.70
C ALA A 563 -32.26 -14.56 15.49
N PRO A 564 -31.58 -15.43 16.26
CA PRO A 564 -31.88 -16.85 16.26
C PRO A 564 -33.23 -17.14 16.92
N ASP A 565 -33.82 -18.29 16.60
CA ASP A 565 -34.99 -18.80 17.30
C ASP A 565 -34.56 -19.35 18.67
N THR A 566 -34.86 -18.63 19.75
CA THR A 566 -34.50 -19.02 21.12
C THR A 566 -35.25 -20.27 21.62
N ASN A 567 -36.19 -20.81 20.84
CA ASN A 567 -36.87 -22.09 21.11
C ASN A 567 -36.14 -23.31 20.53
N VAL A 568 -35.00 -23.12 19.85
CA VAL A 568 -34.21 -24.20 19.26
C VAL A 568 -32.90 -24.35 20.03
N PHE A 569 -32.75 -25.48 20.72
CA PHE A 569 -31.52 -25.80 21.45
C PHE A 569 -30.30 -25.91 20.51
N GLY A 570 -29.14 -25.43 20.98
CA GLY A 570 -27.84 -25.64 20.35
C GLY A 570 -27.13 -24.34 19.96
N PRO A 571 -25.96 -24.46 19.28
CA PRO A 571 -25.24 -23.31 18.77
C PRO A 571 -25.98 -22.67 17.58
N THR A 572 -25.97 -21.35 17.54
CA THR A 572 -26.58 -20.53 16.50
C THR A 572 -25.90 -19.16 16.45
N GLU A 573 -26.34 -18.26 15.58
CA GLU A 573 -25.76 -16.93 15.43
C GLU A 573 -26.83 -15.85 15.30
N ALA A 574 -26.50 -14.65 15.78
CA ALA A 574 -27.18 -13.42 15.43
C ALA A 574 -26.32 -12.59 14.47
N ILE A 575 -26.95 -11.78 13.63
CA ILE A 575 -26.24 -10.86 12.73
C ILE A 575 -26.55 -9.44 13.17
N VAL A 576 -25.52 -8.70 13.55
CA VAL A 576 -25.60 -7.30 13.95
C VAL A 576 -24.89 -6.45 12.91
N ARG A 577 -25.60 -5.48 12.34
CA ARG A 577 -25.02 -4.49 11.44
C ARG A 577 -24.58 -3.26 12.20
N LEU A 578 -23.33 -2.88 12.02
CA LEU A 578 -22.80 -1.57 12.37
C LEU A 578 -22.78 -0.73 11.10
N GLU A 579 -23.45 0.41 11.09
CA GLU A 579 -23.54 1.34 9.95
C GLU A 579 -23.15 2.74 10.39
N ASP A 580 -22.20 3.37 9.71
CA ASP A 580 -21.76 4.74 10.03
C ASP A 580 -22.68 5.82 9.42
N LYS A 581 -22.26 7.07 9.53
CA LYS A 581 -22.99 8.23 8.96
C LYS A 581 -22.93 8.31 7.43
N ALA A 582 -21.86 7.81 6.82
CA ALA A 582 -21.67 7.75 5.38
C ALA A 582 -22.35 6.53 4.74
N GLN A 583 -23.00 5.69 5.55
CA GLN A 583 -23.63 4.42 5.17
C GLN A 583 -22.64 3.32 4.79
N ASN A 584 -21.36 3.43 5.20
CA ASN A 584 -20.48 2.27 5.20
C ASN A 584 -20.89 1.35 6.35
N TYR A 585 -20.81 0.04 6.14
CA TYR A 585 -21.29 -0.93 7.13
C TYR A 585 -20.45 -2.19 7.20
N VAL A 586 -20.54 -2.86 8.35
CA VAL A 586 -20.05 -4.22 8.56
C VAL A 586 -21.14 -5.05 9.27
N ASP A 587 -21.27 -6.31 8.87
CA ASP A 587 -22.14 -7.28 9.55
C ASP A 587 -21.29 -8.17 10.46
N ILE A 588 -21.50 -8.06 11.77
CA ILE A 588 -20.84 -8.84 12.82
C ILE A 588 -21.70 -10.07 13.14
N ARG A 589 -21.06 -11.25 13.07
CA ARG A 589 -21.66 -12.52 13.48
C ARG A 589 -21.42 -12.72 14.97
N VAL A 590 -22.51 -12.77 15.73
CA VAL A 590 -22.48 -12.92 17.18
C VAL A 590 -22.79 -14.38 17.54
N PRO A 591 -21.85 -15.12 18.13
CA PRO A 591 -22.10 -16.50 18.58
C PRO A 591 -23.16 -16.50 19.68
N VAL A 592 -24.15 -17.38 19.52
CA VAL A 592 -25.23 -17.57 20.49
C VAL A 592 -25.35 -19.05 20.80
N PHE A 593 -25.36 -19.40 22.07
CA PHE A 593 -25.62 -20.78 22.51
C PHE A 593 -26.91 -20.84 23.31
N ILE A 594 -27.89 -21.57 22.80
CA ILE A 594 -29.19 -21.77 23.47
C ILE A 594 -29.11 -23.06 24.27
N LYS A 595 -29.16 -22.91 25.60
CA LYS A 595 -29.05 -24.01 26.56
C LYS A 595 -30.40 -24.32 27.21
N ASP A 596 -30.59 -25.55 27.67
CA ASP A 596 -31.68 -25.91 28.57
C ASP A 596 -31.14 -26.29 29.96
N ASP A 597 -32.04 -26.71 30.85
CA ASP A 597 -31.68 -27.15 32.21
C ASP A 597 -30.86 -28.45 32.19
N GLU A 598 -30.86 -29.17 31.07
CA GLU A 598 -30.06 -30.37 30.84
C GLU A 598 -28.64 -30.03 30.35
N THR A 599 -28.22 -28.76 30.38
CA THR A 599 -26.92 -28.32 29.86
C THR A 599 -26.00 -27.73 30.92
N GLU A 600 -24.78 -28.26 31.03
CA GLU A 600 -23.69 -27.68 31.82
C GLU A 600 -22.70 -26.93 30.93
N ILE A 601 -22.14 -25.82 31.43
CA ILE A 601 -21.19 -24.99 30.68
C ILE A 601 -19.94 -24.74 31.51
N GLN A 602 -18.77 -24.97 30.92
CA GLN A 602 -17.47 -24.65 31.50
C GLN A 602 -16.44 -24.43 30.40
N ASP A 603 -15.54 -23.46 30.60
CA ASP A 603 -14.38 -23.20 29.73
C ASP A 603 -14.72 -23.10 28.22
N GLY A 604 -15.85 -22.44 27.90
CA GLY A 604 -16.29 -22.23 26.52
C GLY A 604 -16.95 -23.43 25.84
N LYS A 605 -17.22 -24.51 26.59
CA LYS A 605 -17.92 -25.71 26.09
C LYS A 605 -19.26 -25.89 26.79
N ALA A 606 -20.23 -26.44 26.06
CA ALA A 606 -21.53 -26.85 26.57
C ALA A 606 -21.68 -28.37 26.47
N LEU A 607 -22.15 -29.00 27.54
CA LEU A 607 -22.46 -30.43 27.61
C LEU A 607 -23.92 -30.62 28.00
N ARG A 608 -24.72 -31.16 27.09
CA ARG A 608 -26.11 -31.54 27.35
C ARG A 608 -26.26 -33.05 27.50
N ALA A 609 -26.97 -33.49 28.52
CA ALA A 609 -27.43 -34.88 28.66
C ALA A 609 -28.63 -34.97 29.59
N ALA A 610 -29.58 -35.85 29.26
CA ALA A 610 -30.84 -36.04 29.95
C ALA A 610 -30.90 -37.37 30.72
N ASP A 611 -31.71 -37.38 31.77
CA ASP A 611 -32.12 -38.61 32.46
C ASP A 611 -32.97 -39.49 31.52
N PHE A 612 -32.89 -40.81 31.67
CA PHE A 612 -33.70 -41.72 30.86
C PHE A 612 -34.13 -42.98 31.61
N SER A 613 -35.18 -43.62 31.08
CA SER A 613 -35.68 -44.91 31.58
C SER A 613 -35.46 -46.01 30.55
N VAL A 614 -35.16 -47.22 31.03
CA VAL A 614 -34.89 -48.40 30.20
C VAL A 614 -35.48 -49.66 30.84
N ASN A 615 -35.79 -50.68 30.03
CA ASN A 615 -36.19 -51.99 30.54
C ASN A 615 -34.96 -52.88 30.75
N VAL A 616 -34.97 -53.73 31.78
CA VAL A 616 -33.86 -54.67 32.07
C VAL A 616 -33.47 -55.47 30.82
N LYS A 617 -34.45 -55.91 30.01
CA LYS A 617 -34.19 -56.70 28.81
C LYS A 617 -33.34 -55.99 27.75
N ASP A 618 -33.39 -54.65 27.69
CA ASP A 618 -32.69 -53.86 26.67
C ASP A 618 -31.20 -53.66 27.02
N ILE A 619 -30.81 -53.94 28.27
CA ILE A 619 -29.44 -53.80 28.77
C ILE A 619 -28.80 -55.11 29.24
N ILE A 620 -29.58 -56.19 29.40
CA ILE A 620 -29.12 -57.45 30.01
C ILE A 620 -27.98 -58.10 29.21
N GLU A 621 -27.98 -57.96 27.88
CA GLU A 621 -26.99 -58.57 26.98
C GLU A 621 -25.80 -57.66 26.62
N LEU A 622 -25.85 -56.36 26.95
CA LEU A 622 -24.79 -55.40 26.56
C LEU A 622 -23.49 -55.61 27.35
N ASN A 623 -22.34 -55.51 26.69
CA ASN A 623 -21.02 -55.43 27.35
C ASN A 623 -20.69 -53.99 27.82
N ASP A 624 -19.59 -53.80 28.55
CA ASP A 624 -19.26 -52.48 29.14
C ASP A 624 -19.14 -51.35 28.10
N ALA A 625 -18.49 -51.59 26.96
CA ALA A 625 -18.33 -50.58 25.91
C ALA A 625 -19.66 -50.30 25.19
N GLU A 626 -20.48 -51.33 24.97
CA GLU A 626 -21.83 -51.19 24.42
C GLU A 626 -22.75 -50.45 25.41
N LEU A 627 -22.57 -50.65 26.71
CA LEU A 627 -23.31 -49.97 27.77
C LEU A 627 -22.96 -48.48 27.84
N GLU A 628 -21.69 -48.11 27.71
CA GLU A 628 -21.27 -46.70 27.65
C GLU A 628 -21.86 -45.99 26.43
N GLN A 629 -21.80 -46.61 25.25
CA GLN A 629 -22.42 -46.08 24.04
C GLN A 629 -23.95 -45.99 24.16
N PHE A 630 -24.56 -46.99 24.81
CA PHE A 630 -25.99 -46.97 25.10
C PHE A 630 -26.36 -45.80 26.01
N ILE A 631 -25.58 -45.54 27.07
CA ILE A 631 -25.78 -44.39 27.96
C ILE A 631 -25.70 -43.08 27.18
N LEU A 632 -24.62 -42.85 26.42
CA LEU A 632 -24.46 -41.62 25.62
C LEU A 632 -25.61 -41.41 24.62
N SER A 633 -26.05 -42.49 23.96
CA SER A 633 -27.15 -42.45 23.00
C SER A 633 -28.49 -42.15 23.68
N LYS A 634 -28.81 -42.85 24.77
CA LYS A 634 -30.12 -42.75 25.44
C LYS A 634 -30.27 -41.49 26.27
N SER A 635 -29.18 -40.94 26.78
CA SER A 635 -29.19 -39.62 27.42
C SER A 635 -29.26 -38.47 26.41
N GLY A 636 -29.20 -38.76 25.10
CA GLY A 636 -29.15 -37.75 24.06
C GLY A 636 -27.93 -36.82 24.22
N ALA A 637 -26.79 -37.37 24.67
CA ALA A 637 -25.63 -36.58 25.02
C ALA A 637 -25.11 -35.79 23.81
N LYS A 638 -24.91 -34.48 23.98
CA LYS A 638 -24.34 -33.60 22.96
C LYS A 638 -23.36 -32.62 23.58
N ALA A 639 -22.31 -32.27 22.86
CA ALA A 639 -21.38 -31.24 23.29
C ALA A 639 -21.04 -30.27 22.15
N PHE A 640 -20.80 -29.01 22.51
CA PHE A 640 -20.48 -27.96 21.55
C PHE A 640 -19.43 -26.99 22.08
N ASN A 641 -18.64 -26.42 21.18
CA ASN A 641 -17.89 -25.20 21.45
C ASN A 641 -18.84 -23.99 21.31
N ILE A 642 -18.91 -23.15 22.34
CA ILE A 642 -19.86 -22.03 22.42
C ILE A 642 -19.46 -20.88 21.47
N GLU A 643 -18.17 -20.68 21.24
CA GLU A 643 -17.67 -19.58 20.39
C GLU A 643 -17.69 -19.95 18.91
N THR A 644 -17.28 -21.17 18.55
CA THR A 644 -17.16 -21.60 17.15
C THR A 644 -18.40 -22.32 16.63
N GLY A 645 -19.27 -22.82 17.53
CA GLY A 645 -20.42 -23.65 17.18
C GLY A 645 -20.06 -25.08 16.76
N GLU A 646 -18.81 -25.50 16.92
CA GLU A 646 -18.34 -26.85 16.59
C GLU A 646 -19.06 -27.91 17.43
N ASP A 647 -19.52 -28.98 16.78
CA ASP A 647 -20.09 -30.16 17.43
C ASP A 647 -18.96 -31.07 17.94
N LEU A 648 -18.87 -31.20 19.25
CA LEU A 648 -17.85 -31.98 19.97
C LEU A 648 -18.42 -33.31 20.49
N SER A 649 -19.62 -33.72 20.05
CA SER A 649 -20.32 -34.87 20.62
C SER A 649 -19.57 -36.19 20.42
N GLU A 650 -18.70 -36.30 19.41
CA GLU A 650 -17.87 -37.49 19.18
C GLU A 650 -16.76 -37.67 20.24
N GLU A 651 -16.41 -36.61 20.97
CA GLU A 651 -15.37 -36.64 22.02
C GLU A 651 -15.93 -37.02 23.39
N LEU A 652 -17.25 -37.20 23.49
CA LEU A 652 -17.91 -37.53 24.75
C LEU A 652 -17.58 -38.95 25.22
N LYS A 653 -17.42 -39.08 26.52
CA LYS A 653 -17.22 -40.36 27.19
C LYS A 653 -18.03 -40.45 28.47
N VAL A 654 -18.36 -41.68 28.89
CA VAL A 654 -18.88 -41.94 30.23
C VAL A 654 -17.68 -42.01 31.18
N ALA A 655 -17.53 -41.02 32.06
CA ALA A 655 -16.45 -40.99 33.04
C ALA A 655 -16.65 -42.03 34.15
N SER A 656 -17.90 -42.27 34.54
CA SER A 656 -18.28 -43.30 35.52
C SER A 656 -19.75 -43.66 35.41
N THR A 657 -20.13 -44.89 35.75
CA THR A 657 -21.53 -45.29 35.96
C THR A 657 -21.64 -46.33 37.07
N ASN A 658 -22.76 -46.32 37.79
CA ASN A 658 -23.12 -47.37 38.74
C ASN A 658 -24.29 -48.24 38.25
N LEU A 659 -24.66 -48.14 36.96
CA LEU A 659 -25.78 -48.85 36.34
C LEU A 659 -25.64 -50.37 36.53
N LYS A 660 -26.70 -51.00 37.05
CA LYS A 660 -26.81 -52.45 37.15
C LYS A 660 -27.96 -52.96 36.29
N LYS A 661 -27.86 -54.23 35.89
CA LYS A 661 -28.84 -54.95 35.07
C LYS A 661 -30.00 -55.51 35.91
N GLU A 662 -30.51 -54.71 36.83
CA GLU A 662 -31.62 -55.04 37.72
C GLU A 662 -32.51 -53.80 37.87
N THR A 663 -33.75 -53.97 38.33
CA THR A 663 -34.68 -52.85 38.51
C THR A 663 -34.18 -51.91 39.61
N GLY A 664 -34.17 -50.60 39.34
CA GLY A 664 -33.60 -49.62 40.25
C GLY A 664 -33.30 -48.27 39.59
N THR A 665 -32.79 -47.34 40.39
CA THR A 665 -32.31 -46.03 39.94
C THR A 665 -30.79 -45.99 40.06
N TYR A 666 -30.13 -45.61 38.98
CA TYR A 666 -28.68 -45.55 38.84
C TYR A 666 -28.24 -44.18 38.31
N ALA A 667 -26.94 -43.95 38.28
CA ALA A 667 -26.34 -42.72 37.79
C ALA A 667 -25.21 -43.02 36.80
N ALA A 668 -25.03 -42.11 35.84
CA ALA A 668 -23.86 -42.06 34.97
C ALA A 668 -23.34 -40.62 34.88
N THR A 669 -22.03 -40.45 34.81
CA THR A 669 -21.37 -39.16 34.64
C THR A 669 -20.77 -39.12 33.24
N ILE A 670 -21.25 -38.19 32.41
CA ILE A 670 -20.74 -37.95 31.06
C ILE A 670 -19.71 -36.83 31.14
N GLN A 671 -18.64 -36.92 30.34
CA GLN A 671 -17.53 -35.97 30.38
C GLN A 671 -17.01 -35.61 28.98
N ILE A 672 -16.56 -34.36 28.85
CA ILE A 672 -15.66 -33.87 27.81
C ILE A 672 -14.61 -32.95 28.46
N ASP A 673 -13.31 -33.23 28.26
CA ASP A 673 -12.19 -32.38 28.71
C ASP A 673 -12.26 -31.78 30.13
N GLY A 674 -12.84 -32.51 31.09
CA GLY A 674 -12.98 -32.06 32.47
C GLY A 674 -14.37 -31.52 32.84
N LEU A 675 -15.16 -31.05 31.87
CA LEU A 675 -16.58 -30.72 32.07
C LEU A 675 -17.39 -32.01 32.22
N THR A 676 -18.17 -32.11 33.29
CA THR A 676 -18.96 -33.31 33.62
C THR A 676 -20.42 -32.99 33.84
N LYS A 677 -21.32 -33.90 33.42
CA LYS A 677 -22.73 -33.88 33.79
C LYS A 677 -23.16 -35.25 34.30
N GLU A 678 -23.83 -35.29 35.45
CA GLU A 678 -24.43 -36.51 35.99
C GLU A 678 -25.88 -36.63 35.52
N ILE A 679 -26.29 -37.85 35.14
CA ILE A 679 -27.66 -38.21 34.75
C ILE A 679 -28.15 -39.40 35.59
N ALA A 680 -29.46 -39.49 35.78
CA ALA A 680 -30.15 -40.62 36.38
C ALA A 680 -30.67 -41.60 35.32
N ILE A 681 -30.56 -42.90 35.61
CA ILE A 681 -31.01 -43.99 34.75
C ILE A 681 -31.97 -44.88 35.55
N GLN A 682 -33.22 -44.95 35.11
CA GLN A 682 -34.26 -45.77 35.74
C GLN A 682 -34.45 -47.09 34.99
N VAL A 683 -34.29 -48.23 35.67
CA VAL A 683 -34.43 -49.58 35.09
C VAL A 683 -35.74 -50.25 35.55
N THR A 684 -36.52 -50.83 34.62
CA THR A 684 -37.90 -51.37 34.83
C THR A 684 -38.11 -52.82 34.29
N GLY A 685 -39.16 -53.55 34.74
CA GLY A 685 -39.51 -54.94 34.32
C GLY A 685 -41.04 -55.23 34.24
N GLU A 686 -41.48 -56.41 33.71
CA GLU A 686 -42.91 -56.75 33.40
C GLU A 686 -43.38 -58.18 33.82
N LEU A 687 -44.69 -58.37 34.10
CA LEU A 687 -45.40 -59.65 34.36
C LEU A 687 -46.62 -59.82 33.44
N LYS A 688 -46.74 -60.97 32.75
CA LYS A 688 -47.89 -61.29 31.86
C LYS A 688 -48.03 -62.79 31.59
N PHE A 689 -49.19 -63.25 31.07
CA PHE A 689 -49.27 -64.59 30.50
C PHE A 689 -48.32 -64.73 29.31
N ASN A 690 -47.57 -65.83 29.27
CA ASN A 690 -46.71 -66.19 28.14
C ASN A 690 -47.47 -67.07 27.14
N HIS A 691 -48.30 -68.01 27.62
CA HIS A 691 -49.18 -68.83 26.78
C HIS A 691 -50.46 -69.22 27.54
N VAL A 692 -51.62 -69.30 26.87
CA VAL A 692 -52.92 -69.73 27.43
C VAL A 692 -53.59 -70.67 26.40
N PRO A 693 -54.07 -71.87 26.77
CA PRO A 693 -54.62 -72.81 25.80
C PRO A 693 -56.02 -72.36 25.35
N GLU A 694 -56.32 -72.46 24.06
CA GLU A 694 -57.62 -72.06 23.49
C GLU A 694 -58.77 -73.01 23.86
N THR A 695 -58.50 -74.30 23.95
CA THR A 695 -59.48 -75.35 24.32
C THR A 695 -58.86 -76.34 25.28
N ILE A 696 -59.66 -76.86 26.21
CA ILE A 696 -59.31 -78.02 27.03
C ILE A 696 -60.36 -79.09 26.76
N SER A 697 -59.94 -80.23 26.22
CA SER A 697 -60.84 -81.35 25.94
C SER A 697 -60.71 -82.47 26.95
N PHE A 698 -61.77 -83.27 27.06
CA PHE A 698 -61.87 -84.39 27.99
C PHE A 698 -62.29 -85.67 27.25
N GLU A 699 -61.94 -86.82 27.82
CA GLU A 699 -62.25 -88.13 27.24
C GLU A 699 -63.77 -88.42 27.21
N THR A 700 -64.23 -89.14 26.20
CA THR A 700 -65.60 -89.69 26.18
C THR A 700 -65.76 -90.75 27.27
N MET A 701 -66.87 -90.72 28.00
CA MET A 701 -67.09 -91.62 29.13
C MET A 701 -68.43 -92.37 29.06
N GLU A 702 -68.46 -93.60 29.61
CA GLU A 702 -69.71 -94.31 29.90
C GLU A 702 -70.25 -93.93 31.29
N LEU A 703 -71.55 -93.66 31.40
CA LEU A 703 -72.22 -93.33 32.68
C LEU A 703 -72.56 -94.60 33.47
N ASN A 704 -71.55 -95.33 33.92
CA ASN A 704 -71.72 -96.62 34.60
C ASN A 704 -71.80 -96.51 36.14
N GLN A 705 -71.50 -95.34 36.71
CA GLN A 705 -71.70 -95.01 38.12
C GLN A 705 -72.61 -93.79 38.27
N GLN A 706 -73.09 -93.54 39.50
CA GLN A 706 -73.83 -92.31 39.79
C GLN A 706 -72.98 -91.06 39.52
N LYS A 707 -71.67 -91.12 39.83
CA LYS A 707 -70.71 -90.06 39.52
C LYS A 707 -69.54 -90.64 38.74
N ASN A 708 -69.21 -90.02 37.62
CA ASN A 708 -68.12 -90.46 36.74
C ASN A 708 -67.18 -89.27 36.50
N ILE A 709 -65.87 -89.48 36.42
CA ILE A 709 -64.90 -88.41 36.09
C ILE A 709 -64.28 -88.65 34.71
N ALA A 710 -64.36 -87.67 33.82
CA ALA A 710 -63.69 -87.69 32.53
C ALA A 710 -62.28 -87.10 32.69
N LYS A 711 -61.28 -87.84 32.19
CA LYS A 711 -59.89 -87.40 32.18
C LYS A 711 -59.69 -86.29 31.15
N ARG A 712 -58.72 -85.42 31.41
CA ARG A 712 -58.28 -84.40 30.46
C ARG A 712 -57.45 -85.04 29.35
N ASN A 713 -57.63 -84.60 28.12
CA ASN A 713 -56.72 -84.95 27.02
C ASN A 713 -55.39 -84.17 27.17
N ALA A 714 -54.39 -84.55 26.37
CA ALA A 714 -53.05 -83.96 26.40
C ALA A 714 -52.93 -82.59 25.70
N ASP A 715 -53.98 -81.76 25.73
CA ASP A 715 -54.09 -80.48 25.01
C ASP A 715 -53.97 -79.23 25.91
N PHE A 716 -53.49 -79.39 27.16
CA PHE A 716 -53.32 -78.30 28.12
C PHE A 716 -51.90 -77.71 28.10
N ASP A 717 -51.77 -76.40 27.83
CA ASP A 717 -50.50 -75.64 27.85
C ASP A 717 -50.73 -74.20 28.33
N LEU A 718 -50.30 -73.87 29.55
CA LEU A 718 -50.47 -72.55 30.18
C LEU A 718 -49.13 -72.11 30.82
N SER A 719 -48.65 -70.88 30.55
CA SER A 719 -47.39 -70.34 31.11
C SER A 719 -47.40 -68.83 31.35
N VAL A 720 -46.48 -68.33 32.19
CA VAL A 720 -46.35 -66.91 32.62
C VAL A 720 -44.94 -66.37 32.35
N LEU A 721 -44.81 -65.12 31.87
CA LEU A 721 -43.55 -64.37 31.77
C LEU A 721 -43.42 -63.42 32.97
N ASP A 722 -42.34 -63.54 33.74
CA ASP A 722 -41.97 -62.61 34.81
C ASP A 722 -40.52 -62.11 34.64
N SER A 723 -40.37 -60.84 34.29
CA SER A 723 -39.08 -60.15 34.07
C SER A 723 -38.81 -59.06 35.11
N ARG A 724 -39.60 -59.01 36.20
CA ARG A 724 -39.48 -57.98 37.24
C ARG A 724 -38.28 -58.18 38.17
N GLY A 725 -37.58 -59.30 38.06
CA GLY A 725 -36.43 -59.68 38.89
C GLY A 725 -36.79 -60.72 39.96
N SER A 726 -35.78 -61.24 40.68
CA SER A 726 -35.96 -62.31 41.67
C SER A 726 -36.84 -61.89 42.85
N GLY A 727 -37.76 -62.76 43.26
CA GLY A 727 -38.51 -62.61 44.52
C GLY A 727 -39.94 -62.08 44.41
N GLY A 728 -40.37 -61.62 43.23
CA GLY A 728 -41.78 -61.31 42.95
C GLY A 728 -42.65 -62.56 43.07
N LYS A 729 -43.92 -62.41 43.45
CA LYS A 729 -44.87 -63.53 43.50
C LYS A 729 -45.99 -63.27 42.53
N PHE A 730 -46.59 -64.34 42.02
CA PHE A 730 -47.79 -64.26 41.22
C PHE A 730 -48.67 -65.48 41.46
N SER A 731 -49.95 -65.32 41.20
CA SER A 731 -50.93 -66.40 41.25
C SER A 731 -51.80 -66.40 40.00
N VAL A 732 -52.26 -67.59 39.62
CA VAL A 732 -53.26 -67.78 38.57
C VAL A 732 -54.52 -68.35 39.18
N THR A 733 -55.67 -67.77 38.85
CA THR A 733 -56.99 -68.25 39.26
C THR A 733 -57.85 -68.63 38.06
N ALA A 734 -58.77 -69.57 38.24
CA ALA A 734 -59.76 -69.99 37.25
C ALA A 734 -61.19 -69.72 37.72
N THR A 735 -62.05 -69.25 36.82
CA THR A 735 -63.51 -69.12 37.02
C THR A 735 -64.27 -69.66 35.82
N VAL A 736 -65.56 -69.95 36.03
CA VAL A 736 -66.48 -70.40 34.99
C VAL A 736 -67.81 -69.70 35.21
N LYS A 737 -68.29 -68.98 34.19
CA LYS A 737 -69.54 -68.18 34.29
C LYS A 737 -70.80 -68.98 34.04
N THR A 738 -70.72 -70.00 33.18
CA THR A 738 -71.84 -70.85 32.79
C THR A 738 -71.50 -72.30 33.09
N PRO A 739 -72.45 -73.11 33.57
CA PRO A 739 -72.18 -74.53 33.77
C PRO A 739 -71.85 -75.20 32.44
N LEU A 740 -71.22 -76.37 32.50
CA LEU A 740 -71.05 -77.21 31.30
C LEU A 740 -72.43 -77.45 30.68
N THR A 741 -72.62 -76.96 29.45
CA THR A 741 -73.93 -76.94 28.79
C THR A 741 -73.86 -77.75 27.53
N SER A 742 -74.90 -78.56 27.28
CA SER A 742 -74.95 -79.38 26.08
C SER A 742 -74.95 -78.53 24.82
N THR A 743 -74.15 -78.94 23.84
CA THR A 743 -74.04 -78.29 22.54
C THR A 743 -75.26 -78.55 21.65
N ILE A 744 -76.11 -79.53 22.00
CA ILE A 744 -77.32 -79.86 21.24
C ILE A 744 -78.62 -79.41 21.91
N ASN A 745 -78.63 -79.27 23.25
CA ASN A 745 -79.78 -78.75 23.98
C ASN A 745 -79.36 -77.86 25.16
N SER A 746 -79.55 -76.55 25.03
CA SER A 746 -79.16 -75.57 26.05
C SER A 746 -79.92 -75.69 27.38
N ALA A 747 -81.00 -76.47 27.45
CA ALA A 747 -81.66 -76.80 28.72
C ALA A 747 -80.93 -77.90 29.50
N HIS A 748 -80.06 -78.68 28.87
CA HIS A 748 -79.28 -79.73 29.50
C HIS A 748 -77.96 -79.14 29.99
N THR A 749 -77.80 -79.02 31.30
CA THR A 749 -76.61 -78.42 31.93
C THR A 749 -76.09 -79.31 33.06
N LEU A 750 -74.77 -79.25 33.28
CA LEU A 750 -74.05 -79.90 34.36
C LEU A 750 -73.54 -78.81 35.31
N PRO A 751 -74.38 -78.34 36.26
CA PRO A 751 -74.08 -77.18 37.12
C PRO A 751 -72.82 -77.35 37.96
N ASN A 752 -72.47 -78.59 38.31
CA ASN A 752 -71.28 -78.93 39.08
C ASN A 752 -70.28 -79.77 38.27
N GLY A 753 -70.39 -79.70 36.94
CA GLY A 753 -69.70 -80.60 36.02
C GLY A 753 -68.19 -80.40 35.97
N LEU A 754 -67.70 -79.18 36.18
CA LEU A 754 -66.29 -78.85 36.08
C LEU A 754 -65.68 -78.70 37.48
N ILE A 755 -64.67 -79.50 37.79
CA ILE A 755 -64.03 -79.56 39.10
C ILE A 755 -62.54 -79.26 38.98
N PHE A 756 -61.92 -78.80 40.07
CA PHE A 756 -60.48 -78.68 40.22
C PHE A 756 -60.04 -79.58 41.36
N ILE A 757 -59.05 -80.41 41.11
CA ILE A 757 -58.39 -81.22 42.14
C ILE A 757 -56.99 -80.64 42.35
N ASP A 758 -56.73 -80.15 43.56
CA ASP A 758 -55.40 -79.62 43.88
C ASP A 758 -54.37 -80.75 44.10
N ASN A 759 -53.11 -80.37 44.31
CA ASN A 759 -52.01 -81.32 44.55
C ASN A 759 -52.15 -82.16 45.82
N THR A 760 -53.08 -81.81 46.73
CA THR A 760 -53.41 -82.57 47.94
C THR A 760 -54.57 -83.54 47.73
N GLY A 761 -55.18 -83.53 46.53
CA GLY A 761 -56.37 -84.31 46.20
C GLY A 761 -57.67 -83.65 46.65
N ALA A 762 -57.65 -82.40 47.15
CA ALA A 762 -58.87 -81.71 47.57
C ALA A 762 -59.64 -81.21 46.36
N LYS A 763 -60.90 -81.63 46.29
CA LYS A 763 -61.81 -81.31 45.17
C LYS A 763 -62.57 -80.02 45.45
N LYS A 764 -62.54 -79.10 44.47
CA LYS A 764 -63.33 -77.87 44.43
C LYS A 764 -64.16 -77.84 43.15
N ILE A 765 -65.38 -77.30 43.20
CA ILE A 765 -66.21 -77.13 42.01
C ILE A 765 -65.88 -75.77 41.41
N LEU A 766 -65.63 -75.70 40.10
CA LEU A 766 -65.44 -74.42 39.43
C LEU A 766 -66.79 -73.70 39.34
N SER A 767 -66.78 -72.41 39.67
CA SER A 767 -67.95 -71.56 39.63
C SER A 767 -67.57 -70.15 39.22
N ALA A 768 -68.50 -69.21 39.36
CA ALA A 768 -68.19 -67.79 39.20
C ALA A 768 -67.22 -67.26 40.27
N GLU A 769 -67.06 -67.97 41.40
CA GLU A 769 -66.07 -67.64 42.43
C GLU A 769 -64.65 -68.10 42.02
N PRO A 770 -63.65 -67.21 42.02
CA PRO A 770 -62.28 -67.56 41.64
C PRO A 770 -61.66 -68.60 42.55
N ILE A 771 -61.07 -69.62 41.94
CA ILE A 771 -60.23 -70.59 42.64
C ILE A 771 -58.78 -70.42 42.20
N THR A 772 -57.85 -70.41 43.14
CA THR A 772 -56.42 -70.46 42.83
C THR A 772 -56.05 -71.82 42.27
N ILE A 773 -55.45 -71.81 41.09
CA ILE A 773 -55.02 -73.01 40.36
C ILE A 773 -53.49 -73.13 40.23
N PHE A 774 -52.76 -72.03 40.44
CA PHE A 774 -51.30 -72.00 40.49
C PHE A 774 -50.77 -70.80 41.28
N GLU A 775 -49.65 -70.98 41.99
CA GLU A 775 -48.88 -69.92 42.63
C GLU A 775 -47.39 -70.17 42.41
N SER A 776 -46.62 -69.11 42.16
CA SER A 776 -45.15 -69.22 42.03
C SER A 776 -44.46 -67.93 42.49
N GLN A 777 -43.16 -68.08 42.77
CA GLN A 777 -42.24 -66.99 43.06
C GLN A 777 -41.19 -66.92 41.93
N SER A 778 -40.91 -65.72 41.44
CA SER A 778 -40.00 -65.48 40.32
C SER A 778 -38.62 -66.11 40.59
N ALA A 779 -38.18 -66.99 39.69
CA ALA A 779 -36.86 -67.60 39.68
C ALA A 779 -35.98 -66.99 38.56
N SER A 780 -34.77 -67.51 38.35
CA SER A 780 -33.88 -67.04 37.27
C SER A 780 -34.45 -67.27 35.86
N GLU A 781 -35.34 -68.25 35.71
CA GLU A 781 -36.07 -68.48 34.47
C GLU A 781 -37.28 -67.56 34.39
N MET A 782 -37.36 -66.76 33.33
CA MET A 782 -38.41 -65.76 33.15
C MET A 782 -39.74 -66.37 32.69
N ILE A 783 -39.73 -67.57 32.10
CA ILE A 783 -40.93 -68.28 31.63
C ILE A 783 -41.25 -69.40 32.62
N VAL A 784 -42.44 -69.36 33.22
CA VAL A 784 -42.91 -70.33 34.22
C VAL A 784 -44.11 -71.13 33.67
N PRO A 785 -43.96 -72.43 33.36
CA PRO A 785 -45.06 -73.29 32.90
C PRO A 785 -45.96 -73.76 34.07
N ILE A 786 -47.25 -73.99 33.78
CA ILE A 786 -48.26 -74.51 34.73
C ILE A 786 -48.65 -75.93 34.29
N GLU A 787 -48.32 -76.93 35.12
CA GLU A 787 -48.50 -78.35 34.80
C GLU A 787 -49.28 -79.09 35.90
N TRP A 788 -50.11 -80.08 35.51
CA TRP A 788 -50.91 -80.92 36.41
C TRP A 788 -50.76 -82.40 36.09
N ALA A 789 -50.85 -83.27 37.11
CA ALA A 789 -50.95 -84.72 36.92
C ALA A 789 -52.32 -85.14 36.32
N GLU A 790 -52.43 -86.36 35.77
CA GLU A 790 -53.65 -86.85 35.09
C GLU A 790 -54.92 -86.78 35.96
N ASP A 791 -54.78 -86.99 37.28
CA ASP A 791 -55.86 -86.98 38.26
C ASP A 791 -55.96 -85.65 39.04
N GLN A 792 -55.23 -84.62 38.59
CA GLN A 792 -55.18 -83.29 39.19
C GLN A 792 -55.52 -82.18 38.18
N GLY A 793 -55.73 -80.98 38.68
CA GLY A 793 -56.13 -79.84 37.88
C GLY A 793 -57.62 -79.85 37.54
N ILE A 794 -58.01 -79.16 36.47
CA ILE A 794 -59.42 -79.10 36.02
C ILE A 794 -59.87 -80.43 35.40
N LEU A 795 -60.89 -81.09 35.94
CA LEU A 795 -61.46 -82.33 35.41
C LEU A 795 -62.98 -82.18 35.27
N VAL A 796 -63.64 -83.09 34.56
CA VAL A 796 -65.11 -83.10 34.44
C VAL A 796 -65.70 -84.23 35.28
N GLU A 797 -66.50 -83.91 36.30
CA GLU A 797 -67.29 -84.88 37.08
C GLU A 797 -68.76 -84.81 36.64
N VAL A 798 -69.29 -85.93 36.17
CA VAL A 798 -70.65 -86.03 35.64
C VAL A 798 -71.51 -86.87 36.57
N ASP A 799 -72.64 -86.31 37.04
CA ASP A 799 -73.69 -87.06 37.72
C ASP A 799 -74.64 -87.68 36.68
N ALA A 800 -74.79 -89.00 36.69
CA ALA A 800 -75.61 -89.72 35.71
C ALA A 800 -77.10 -89.33 35.77
N ALA A 801 -77.57 -88.73 36.86
CA ALA A 801 -78.94 -88.21 36.95
C ALA A 801 -79.15 -86.86 36.23
N GLU A 802 -78.07 -86.13 35.94
CA GLU A 802 -78.09 -84.79 35.33
C GLU A 802 -77.59 -84.79 33.87
N ALA A 803 -77.00 -85.89 33.44
CA ALA A 803 -76.36 -86.03 32.15
C ALA A 803 -77.24 -86.76 31.12
N TYR A 804 -77.10 -86.34 29.86
CA TYR A 804 -77.80 -86.91 28.74
C TYR A 804 -76.81 -87.65 27.85
N VAL A 805 -77.14 -88.91 27.53
CA VAL A 805 -76.31 -89.77 26.69
C VAL A 805 -76.25 -89.23 25.26
N ASP A 806 -75.10 -89.45 24.61
CA ASP A 806 -74.81 -89.00 23.24
C ASP A 806 -74.79 -87.47 23.04
N GLU A 807 -74.66 -86.68 24.12
CA GLU A 807 -74.49 -85.23 24.07
C GLU A 807 -73.06 -84.80 24.42
N SER A 808 -72.57 -83.73 23.78
CA SER A 808 -71.30 -83.07 24.15
C SER A 808 -71.59 -81.82 24.96
N TYR A 809 -70.76 -81.52 25.96
CA TYR A 809 -70.92 -80.37 26.85
C TYR A 809 -69.73 -79.43 26.74
N GLU A 810 -70.00 -78.12 26.71
CA GLU A 810 -68.98 -77.09 26.61
C GLU A 810 -69.21 -75.97 27.64
N THR A 811 -68.11 -75.32 28.04
CA THR A 811 -68.11 -74.07 28.81
C THR A 811 -66.80 -73.31 28.59
N THR A 812 -66.73 -72.07 29.06
CA THR A 812 -65.53 -71.23 29.01
C THR A 812 -64.93 -71.08 30.39
N ILE A 813 -63.62 -71.34 30.49
CA ILE A 813 -62.81 -71.06 31.69
C ILE A 813 -62.12 -69.71 31.49
N GLU A 814 -62.25 -68.81 32.46
CA GLU A 814 -61.52 -67.54 32.50
C GLU A 814 -60.31 -67.66 33.44
N TRP A 815 -59.13 -67.33 32.93
CA TRP A 815 -57.88 -67.29 33.69
C TRP A 815 -57.53 -65.87 34.08
N THR A 816 -57.14 -65.65 35.33
CA THR A 816 -56.63 -64.34 35.79
C THR A 816 -55.24 -64.53 36.38
N LEU A 817 -54.26 -63.81 35.82
CA LEU A 817 -52.92 -63.68 36.39
C LEU A 817 -52.91 -62.45 37.31
N THR A 818 -52.57 -62.67 38.57
CA THR A 818 -52.49 -61.61 39.57
C THR A 818 -51.06 -61.46 40.04
N ASP A 819 -50.60 -60.21 40.07
CA ASP A 819 -49.42 -59.83 40.83
C ASP A 819 -49.76 -59.93 42.33
N ALA A 820 -49.29 -61.00 42.97
CA ALA A 820 -49.63 -61.31 44.35
C ALA A 820 -48.51 -60.83 45.28
N PRO A 821 -48.80 -60.22 46.45
CA PRO A 821 -47.77 -59.74 47.38
C PRO A 821 -46.94 -60.83 48.09
#